data_AF-A0A831TYI7-F1
#
_entry.id   AF-A0A831TYI7-F1
#
_cell.length_a   1.000
_cell.length_b   1.000
_cell.length_c   1.000
_cell.angle_alpha   90.00
_cell.angle_beta   90.00
_cell.angle_gamma   90.00
#
_symmetry.space_group_name_H-M   'P 1'
#
loop_
_entity.id
_entity.type
_entity.pdbx_description
1 polymer ?
#
loop_
_entity_poly.entity_id
_entity_poly.type
_entity_poly.pdbx_seq_one_letter_code
_entity_poly.pdbx_strand_id
1 'polypeptide(L)'
;MSSKKDKLLDSAQKFLVKGQLERALREYEQAVSLDPRDVRVRQKYAELLVRANRKDDALREFEVIGKYYSDNGFYLKAIAVYKQIQKISPSNLEISLTLGSLNEKQGLIGNALAEYKLVFDYYERSNRLMDAVAVLEKMLAADRENINIRLKLAETRHRAGLTDDAYRDYTELAQELRAKGDDAAYGRLCERIGSLFPDRKEFLLCLAENQIRDGKAASAIPLLKQIVGDDRWNPKALYLLADAARATGAPVMAKGAYGQIIKRFPGEIPAIRGFLFSLKAEGNVDEAVRVLRHVEPELLKAEPETLEQFYLSFGELVPGHPGIEEGLRRIRGTAAVWEEPADIAEPQSEPAQHIVGPGSASIVPQPEEEAPLQEEQPVEEIPWEEEIDISFEDESVNLSADGGPSGSAVLSSDEAPGFSDAEEEAVSFGGATDEVSEVEVELADFPAAADWFGEEGEGARGGPAEDPVVTGLSMDFTEGELDDIIPGPPVHGPAAKPDKYGLDGLFSAFKKGVGEQLAQDDTESHYSLGIAYKEMGLFDDAIAEFQSAARDPRRLVDCITLQGICSREKGDAAKAEEYFRSGLAVEGLSREERLCLTYELALLYEMIGDSERALAGYREVAALNPAFRDVLRKVGSTGSDAVGQYTDDIELLDLDEMEEGAG
;
A
#
# COMPACT_ATOMS: atom_id res chain seq x y z
N MET A 1 34.02 20.91 36.29
CA MET A 1 33.14 21.16 37.45
C MET A 1 31.80 20.51 37.15
N SER A 2 31.36 19.54 37.95
CA SER A 2 30.10 18.82 37.75
C SER A 2 28.92 19.80 37.79
N SER A 3 28.07 19.76 36.76
CA SER A 3 26.91 20.64 36.60
C SER A 3 25.93 20.46 37.76
N LYS A 4 25.12 21.48 38.07
CA LYS A 4 24.06 21.38 39.09
C LYS A 4 23.12 20.20 38.79
N LYS A 5 22.88 19.93 37.51
CA LYS A 5 22.13 18.78 37.00
C LYS A 5 22.81 17.45 37.33
N ASP A 6 24.10 17.31 37.04
CA ASP A 6 24.86 16.06 37.29
C ASP A 6 24.84 15.69 38.77
N LYS A 7 24.93 16.69 39.66
CA LYS A 7 24.83 16.46 41.12
C LYS A 7 23.46 15.93 41.54
N LEU A 8 22.38 16.38 40.89
CA LEU A 8 21.01 15.90 41.12
C LEU A 8 20.82 14.48 40.57
N LEU A 9 21.45 14.14 39.45
CA LEU A 9 21.42 12.78 38.91
C LEU A 9 22.19 11.81 39.81
N ASP A 10 23.35 12.23 40.34
CA ASP A 10 24.12 11.44 41.29
C ASP A 10 23.39 11.22 42.63
N SER A 11 22.70 12.24 43.15
CA SER A 11 21.85 12.10 44.35
C SER A 11 20.66 11.19 44.08
N ALA A 12 19.98 11.36 42.93
CA ALA A 12 18.88 10.50 42.51
C ALA A 12 19.31 9.04 42.43
N GLN A 13 20.47 8.75 41.82
CA GLN A 13 21.00 7.39 41.71
C GLN A 13 21.32 6.78 43.09
N LYS A 14 21.87 7.57 44.01
CA LYS A 14 22.11 7.13 45.40
C LYS A 14 20.80 6.81 46.12
N PHE A 15 19.72 7.56 45.86
CA PHE A 15 18.41 7.27 46.43
C PHE A 15 17.78 6.01 45.82
N LEU A 16 17.97 5.74 44.53
CA LEU A 16 17.53 4.50 43.89
C LEU A 16 18.20 3.27 44.50
N VAL A 17 19.53 3.31 44.71
CA VAL A 17 20.27 2.22 45.38
C VAL A 17 19.76 1.97 46.80
N LYS A 18 19.29 3.03 47.47
CA LYS A 18 18.70 2.94 48.83
C LYS A 18 17.21 2.57 48.83
N GLY A 19 16.61 2.28 47.67
CA GLY A 19 15.17 2.00 47.54
C GLY A 19 14.26 3.21 47.80
N GLN A 20 14.81 4.42 47.89
CA GLN A 20 14.07 5.65 48.19
C GLN A 20 13.49 6.27 46.91
N LEU A 21 12.54 5.58 46.29
CA LEU A 21 11.97 5.93 44.98
C LEU A 21 11.40 7.36 44.92
N GLU A 22 10.61 7.77 45.91
CA GLU A 22 10.00 9.12 45.97
C GLU A 22 11.03 10.26 46.11
N ARG A 23 12.19 9.99 46.71
CA ARG A 23 13.26 10.99 46.77
C ARG A 23 14.00 11.06 45.45
N ALA A 24 14.27 9.92 44.83
CA ALA A 24 14.85 9.86 43.50
C ALA A 24 13.97 10.59 42.47
N LEU A 25 12.65 10.39 42.51
CA LEU A 25 11.71 11.07 41.61
C LEU A 25 11.79 12.60 41.71
N ARG A 26 11.85 13.16 42.93
CA ARG A 26 12.00 14.62 43.12
C ARG A 26 13.31 15.17 42.56
N GLU A 27 14.39 14.42 42.71
CA GLU A 27 15.70 14.83 42.16
C GLU A 27 15.70 14.75 40.63
N TYR A 28 15.07 13.72 40.04
CA TYR A 28 14.87 13.60 38.58
C TYR A 28 13.94 14.69 38.04
N GLU A 29 12.84 15.01 38.72
CA GLU A 29 11.93 16.11 38.36
C GLU A 29 12.67 17.45 38.32
N GLN A 30 13.50 17.72 39.35
CA GLN A 30 14.35 18.91 39.35
C GLN A 30 15.40 18.88 38.22
N ALA A 31 16.00 17.72 37.94
CA ALA A 31 16.96 17.59 36.85
C ALA A 31 16.32 17.87 35.47
N VAL A 32 15.08 17.38 35.24
CA VAL A 32 14.29 17.67 34.03
C VAL A 32 13.91 19.15 33.96
N SER A 33 13.56 19.77 35.09
CA SER A 33 13.23 21.21 35.12
C SER A 33 14.41 22.12 34.78
N LEU A 34 15.65 21.71 35.10
CA LEU A 34 16.87 22.47 34.79
C LEU A 34 17.27 22.36 33.32
N ASP A 35 16.98 21.23 32.68
CA ASP A 35 17.27 21.00 31.27
C ASP A 35 16.12 20.25 30.59
N PRO A 36 15.05 20.97 30.17
CA PRO A 36 13.88 20.35 29.57
C PRO A 36 14.15 19.64 28.23
N ARG A 37 15.29 19.93 27.59
CA ARG A 37 15.68 19.36 26.28
C ARG A 37 16.42 18.03 26.43
N ASP A 38 16.87 17.65 27.62
CA ASP A 38 17.52 16.35 27.80
C ASP A 38 16.49 15.22 27.90
N VAL A 39 16.17 14.68 26.73
CA VAL A 39 15.23 13.57 26.56
C VAL A 39 15.67 12.31 27.29
N ARG A 40 16.97 12.06 27.46
CA ARG A 40 17.47 10.85 28.14
C ARG A 40 17.15 10.87 29.63
N VAL A 41 17.32 12.04 30.26
CA VAL A 41 16.98 12.24 31.68
C VAL A 41 15.47 12.21 31.87
N ARG A 42 14.72 12.83 30.96
CA ARG A 42 13.25 12.80 30.96
C ARG A 42 12.71 11.37 30.81
N GLN A 43 13.32 10.56 29.95
CA GLN A 43 12.93 9.16 29.75
C GLN A 43 13.14 8.33 31.01
N LYS A 44 14.31 8.44 31.67
CA LYS A 44 14.54 7.79 32.96
C LYS A 44 13.55 8.24 34.03
N TYR A 45 13.19 9.52 34.04
CA TYR A 45 12.17 10.04 34.94
C TYR A 45 10.80 9.41 34.66
N ALA A 46 10.37 9.33 33.40
CA ALA A 46 9.11 8.70 33.00
C ALA A 46 9.07 7.20 33.37
N GLU A 47 10.14 6.45 33.12
CA GLU A 47 10.25 5.03 33.50
C GLU A 47 10.16 4.84 35.03
N LEU A 48 10.77 5.73 35.81
CA LEU A 48 10.66 5.72 37.27
C LEU A 48 9.25 6.07 37.76
N LEU A 49 8.55 6.98 37.08
CA LEU A 49 7.15 7.30 37.38
C LEU A 49 6.24 6.08 37.16
N VAL A 50 6.47 5.30 36.09
CA VAL A 50 5.77 4.02 35.87
C VAL A 50 6.04 3.05 37.01
N ARG A 51 7.30 2.90 37.44
CA ARG A 51 7.68 2.04 38.58
C ARG A 51 7.05 2.49 39.90
N ALA A 52 6.78 3.78 40.06
CA ALA A 52 6.09 4.36 41.21
C ALA A 52 4.55 4.30 41.10
N ASN A 53 4.02 3.64 40.06
CA ASN A 53 2.59 3.57 39.74
C ASN A 53 1.92 4.94 39.51
N ARG A 54 2.70 5.96 39.15
CA ARG A 54 2.22 7.31 38.77
C ARG A 54 2.03 7.38 37.26
N LYS A 55 1.08 6.58 36.75
CA LYS A 55 0.87 6.36 35.31
C LYS A 55 0.53 7.64 34.56
N ASP A 56 -0.36 8.47 35.08
CA ASP A 56 -0.78 9.72 34.41
C ASP A 56 0.37 10.70 34.22
N ASP A 57 1.25 10.82 35.22
CA ASP A 57 2.43 11.68 35.12
C ASP A 57 3.45 11.11 34.14
N ALA A 58 3.64 9.78 34.14
CA ALA A 58 4.51 9.11 33.18
C ALA A 58 4.03 9.31 31.73
N LEU A 59 2.72 9.23 31.49
CA LEU A 59 2.12 9.44 30.17
C LEU A 59 2.43 10.84 29.62
N ARG A 60 2.28 11.89 30.44
CA ARG A 60 2.62 13.27 30.03
C ARG A 60 4.10 13.40 29.64
N GLU A 61 4.98 12.77 30.41
CA GLU A 61 6.43 12.80 30.12
C GLU A 61 6.77 12.01 28.85
N PHE A 62 6.18 10.83 28.65
CA PHE A 62 6.37 10.05 27.43
C PHE A 62 5.83 10.76 26.19
N GLU A 63 4.71 11.48 26.27
CA GLU A 63 4.22 12.28 25.14
C GLU A 63 5.21 13.36 24.71
N VAL A 64 5.84 14.05 25.67
CA VAL A 64 6.87 15.06 25.37
C VAL A 64 8.06 14.42 24.66
N ILE A 65 8.49 13.24 25.12
CA ILE A 65 9.59 12.46 24.52
C ILE A 65 9.20 12.02 23.09
N GLY A 66 8.00 11.45 22.92
CA GLY A 66 7.51 10.97 21.64
C GLY A 66 7.39 12.09 20.60
N LYS A 67 6.85 13.25 21.00
CA LYS A 67 6.78 14.46 20.16
C LYS A 67 8.18 14.94 19.77
N TYR A 68 9.11 15.01 20.72
CA TYR A 68 10.49 15.37 20.40
C TYR A 68 11.10 14.44 19.33
N TYR A 69 10.99 13.12 19.49
CA TYR A 69 11.55 12.21 18.50
C TYR A 69 10.85 12.31 17.14
N SER A 70 9.52 12.47 17.12
CA SER A 70 8.75 12.67 15.89
C SER A 70 9.17 13.95 15.15
N ASP A 71 9.26 15.08 15.86
CA ASP A 71 9.57 16.39 15.26
C ASP A 71 11.00 16.47 14.71
N ASN A 72 11.91 15.67 15.27
CA ASN A 72 13.29 15.55 14.79
C ASN A 72 13.48 14.44 13.73
N GLY A 73 12.39 13.83 13.24
CA GLY A 73 12.45 12.79 12.21
C GLY A 73 12.93 11.41 12.70
N PHE A 74 13.10 11.22 14.00
CA PHE A 74 13.48 9.93 14.60
C PHE A 74 12.25 9.05 14.83
N TYR A 75 11.52 8.71 13.76
CA TYR A 75 10.21 8.06 13.86
C TYR A 75 10.24 6.71 14.58
N LEU A 76 11.25 5.86 14.36
CA LEU A 76 11.35 4.58 15.07
C LEU A 76 11.50 4.73 16.60
N LYS A 77 12.23 5.74 17.06
CA LYS A 77 12.33 6.06 18.50
C LYS A 77 11.00 6.60 19.02
N ALA A 78 10.31 7.43 18.23
CA ALA A 78 8.98 7.90 18.58
C ALA A 78 7.98 6.74 18.68
N ILE A 79 7.95 5.83 17.71
CA ILE A 79 7.10 4.63 17.70
C ILE A 79 7.33 3.79 18.96
N ALA A 80 8.59 3.56 19.36
CA ALA A 80 8.89 2.82 20.57
C ALA A 80 8.31 3.49 21.83
N VAL A 81 8.39 4.82 21.93
CA VAL A 81 7.83 5.58 23.05
C VAL A 81 6.30 5.54 23.03
N TYR A 82 5.67 5.71 21.88
CA TYR A 82 4.22 5.64 21.75
C TYR A 82 3.68 4.22 21.98
N LYS A 83 4.43 3.15 21.66
CA LYS A 83 4.08 1.79 22.05
C LYS A 83 4.14 1.57 23.56
N GLN A 84 5.06 2.24 24.28
CA GLN A 84 5.04 2.24 25.75
C GLN A 84 3.79 2.93 26.29
N ILE A 85 3.42 4.07 25.71
CA ILE A 85 2.17 4.78 26.06
C ILE A 85 0.97 3.87 25.83
N GLN A 86 0.88 3.22 24.67
CA GLN A 86 -0.21 2.30 24.32
C GLN A 86 -0.27 1.10 25.29
N LYS A 87 0.87 0.58 25.75
CA LYS A 87 0.90 -0.49 26.76
C LYS A 87 0.36 -0.04 28.12
N ILE A 88 0.58 1.22 28.51
CA ILE A 88 0.08 1.80 29.76
C ILE A 88 -1.41 2.15 29.62
N SER A 89 -1.83 2.63 28.46
CA SER A 89 -3.21 3.01 28.14
C SER A 89 -3.67 2.39 26.81
N PRO A 90 -4.09 1.10 26.82
CA PRO A 90 -4.49 0.40 25.59
C PRO A 90 -5.77 0.94 24.95
N SER A 91 -6.60 1.63 25.72
CA SER A 91 -7.88 2.17 25.26
C SER A 91 -7.76 3.54 24.57
N ASN A 92 -6.56 4.12 24.50
CA ASN A 92 -6.38 5.46 23.93
C ASN A 92 -6.21 5.39 22.41
N LEU A 93 -7.30 5.67 21.68
CA LEU A 93 -7.34 5.66 20.21
C LEU A 93 -6.49 6.76 19.57
N GLU A 94 -6.27 7.88 20.25
CA GLU A 94 -5.41 8.95 19.74
C GLU A 94 -3.98 8.45 19.57
N ILE A 95 -3.53 7.59 20.49
CA ILE A 95 -2.18 7.01 20.47
C ILE A 95 -2.03 6.07 19.29
N SER A 96 -3.01 5.20 19.04
CA SER A 96 -3.03 4.35 17.84
C SER A 96 -3.05 5.17 16.54
N LEU A 97 -3.79 6.29 16.49
CA LEU A 97 -3.73 7.19 15.33
C LEU A 97 -2.33 7.81 15.13
N THR A 98 -1.67 8.25 16.20
CA THR A 98 -0.28 8.73 16.10
C THR A 98 0.69 7.63 15.71
N LEU A 99 0.56 6.41 16.24
CA LEU A 99 1.38 5.26 15.86
C LEU A 99 1.21 4.94 14.37
N GLY A 100 -0.03 4.92 13.88
CA GLY A 100 -0.33 4.75 12.45
C GLY A 100 0.37 5.81 11.60
N SER A 101 0.26 7.09 11.95
CA SER A 101 0.92 8.18 11.20
C SER A 101 2.44 8.15 11.28
N LEU A 102 3.02 7.71 12.40
CA LEU A 102 4.47 7.54 12.53
C LEU A 102 4.96 6.35 11.71
N ASN A 103 4.22 5.24 11.70
CA ASN A 103 4.51 4.07 10.87
C ASN A 103 4.42 4.42 9.37
N GLU A 104 3.41 5.18 8.97
CA GLU A 104 3.25 5.71 7.60
C GLU A 104 4.47 6.56 7.20
N LYS A 105 4.87 7.54 8.03
CA LYS A 105 6.05 8.39 7.78
C LYS A 105 7.36 7.61 7.72
N GLN A 106 7.44 6.51 8.45
CA GLN A 106 8.60 5.62 8.45
C GLN A 106 8.61 4.66 7.24
N GLY A 107 7.49 4.52 6.52
CA GLY A 107 7.32 3.57 5.41
C GLY A 107 6.90 2.16 5.84
N LEU A 108 6.52 1.97 7.10
CA LEU A 108 6.04 0.68 7.62
C LEU A 108 4.53 0.54 7.39
N ILE A 109 4.14 0.34 6.13
CA ILE A 109 2.73 0.40 5.67
C ILE A 109 1.85 -0.61 6.42
N GLY A 110 2.22 -1.90 6.49
CA GLY A 110 1.41 -2.92 7.19
C GLY A 110 1.16 -2.59 8.66
N ASN A 111 2.19 -2.08 9.37
CA ASN A 111 2.05 -1.63 10.76
C ASN A 111 1.15 -0.39 10.88
N ALA A 112 1.18 0.51 9.90
CA ALA A 112 0.30 1.67 9.87
C ALA A 112 -1.16 1.25 9.68
N LEU A 113 -1.42 0.35 8.73
CA LEU A 113 -2.75 -0.19 8.45
C LEU A 113 -3.33 -0.94 9.65
N ALA A 114 -2.53 -1.73 10.37
CA ALA A 114 -2.97 -2.42 11.58
C ALA A 114 -3.44 -1.46 12.69
N GLU A 115 -2.68 -0.39 12.95
CA GLU A 115 -3.04 0.64 13.95
C GLU A 115 -4.27 1.45 13.51
N TYR A 116 -4.37 1.80 12.23
CA TYR A 116 -5.54 2.48 11.70
C TYR A 116 -6.79 1.60 11.74
N LYS A 117 -6.67 0.30 11.44
CA LYS A 117 -7.76 -0.66 11.51
C LYS A 117 -8.37 -0.71 12.91
N LEU A 118 -7.54 -0.73 13.96
CA LEU A 118 -8.04 -0.72 15.34
C LEU A 118 -8.94 0.49 15.62
N VAL A 119 -8.56 1.67 15.11
CA VAL A 119 -9.32 2.90 15.27
C VAL A 119 -10.57 2.91 14.39
N PHE A 120 -10.45 2.42 13.15
CA PHE A 120 -11.57 2.25 12.24
C PHE A 120 -12.65 1.33 12.83
N ASP A 121 -12.27 0.13 13.29
CA ASP A 121 -13.17 -0.86 13.88
C ASP A 121 -13.93 -0.27 15.09
N TYR A 122 -13.27 0.58 15.89
CA TYR A 122 -13.93 1.28 16.99
C TYR A 122 -14.98 2.28 16.50
N TYR A 123 -14.66 3.11 15.51
CA TYR A 123 -15.60 4.11 14.99
C TYR A 123 -16.75 3.47 14.21
N GLU A 124 -16.50 2.38 13.49
CA GLU A 124 -17.53 1.62 12.79
C GLU A 124 -18.53 1.01 13.79
N ARG A 125 -18.05 0.33 14.84
CA ARG A 125 -18.90 -0.23 15.91
C ARG A 125 -19.68 0.84 16.67
N SER A 126 -19.07 2.01 16.83
CA SER A 126 -19.70 3.16 17.49
C SER A 126 -20.65 3.94 16.56
N ASN A 127 -20.81 3.51 15.30
CA ASN A 127 -21.57 4.18 14.24
C ASN A 127 -21.16 5.65 14.02
N ARG A 128 -19.89 5.99 14.32
CA ARG A 128 -19.29 7.31 14.07
C ARG A 128 -18.69 7.33 12.66
N LEU A 129 -19.57 7.30 11.66
CA LEU A 129 -19.19 7.05 10.27
C LEU A 129 -18.25 8.12 9.69
N MET A 130 -18.43 9.40 10.04
CA MET A 130 -17.54 10.47 9.56
C MET A 130 -16.10 10.31 10.05
N ASP A 131 -15.92 9.91 11.32
CA ASP A 131 -14.59 9.64 11.86
C ASP A 131 -13.98 8.38 11.23
N ALA A 132 -14.80 7.36 10.98
CA ALA A 132 -14.37 6.15 10.27
C ALA A 132 -13.89 6.45 8.84
N VAL A 133 -14.60 7.34 8.11
CA VAL A 133 -14.18 7.84 6.79
C VAL A 133 -12.81 8.52 6.88
N ALA A 134 -12.60 9.40 7.85
CA ALA A 134 -11.32 10.09 8.03
C ALA A 134 -10.15 9.12 8.32
N VAL A 135 -10.41 7.99 8.99
CA VAL A 135 -9.40 6.94 9.19
C VAL A 135 -9.13 6.16 7.91
N LEU A 136 -10.17 5.77 7.16
CA LEU A 136 -10.02 5.10 5.88
C LEU A 136 -9.28 5.95 4.84
N GLU A 137 -9.47 7.28 4.86
CA GLU A 137 -8.70 8.20 4.03
C GLU A 137 -7.20 8.17 4.36
N LYS A 138 -6.83 8.03 5.65
CA LYS A 138 -5.43 7.85 6.04
C LYS A 138 -4.88 6.49 5.63
N MET A 139 -5.70 5.44 5.73
CA MET A 139 -5.33 4.10 5.27
C MET A 139 -5.06 4.12 3.75
N LEU A 140 -5.91 4.76 2.96
CA LEU A 140 -5.74 4.91 1.51
C LEU A 140 -4.57 5.84 1.16
N ALA A 141 -4.25 6.82 2.00
CA ALA A 141 -3.07 7.66 1.81
C ALA A 141 -1.76 6.87 2.01
N ALA A 142 -1.74 5.93 2.96
CA ALA A 142 -0.62 5.03 3.24
C ALA A 142 -0.45 3.98 2.13
N ASP A 143 -1.55 3.40 1.66
CA ASP A 143 -1.57 2.45 0.53
C ASP A 143 -2.62 2.88 -0.51
N ARG A 144 -2.14 3.56 -1.56
CA ARG A 144 -3.00 4.16 -2.59
C ARG A 144 -3.59 3.15 -3.57
N GLU A 145 -2.97 1.99 -3.71
CA GLU A 145 -3.37 0.99 -4.71
C GLU A 145 -4.32 -0.06 -4.12
N ASN A 146 -4.60 0.02 -2.82
CA ASN A 146 -5.45 -0.92 -2.12
C ASN A 146 -6.93 -0.78 -2.51
N ILE A 147 -7.37 -1.72 -3.35
CA ILE A 147 -8.75 -1.82 -3.84
C ILE A 147 -9.74 -2.03 -2.68
N ASN A 148 -9.37 -2.84 -1.69
CA ASN A 148 -10.25 -3.22 -0.56
C ASN A 148 -10.51 -2.02 0.35
N ILE A 149 -9.48 -1.24 0.68
CA ILE A 149 -9.62 -0.01 1.47
C ILE A 149 -10.50 1.00 0.73
N ARG A 150 -10.31 1.17 -0.59
CA ARG A 150 -11.13 2.10 -1.38
C ARG A 150 -12.60 1.64 -1.47
N LEU A 151 -12.84 0.34 -1.61
CA LEU A 151 -14.20 -0.21 -1.60
C LEU A 151 -14.89 0.08 -0.26
N LYS A 152 -14.21 -0.21 0.87
CA LYS A 152 -14.73 0.07 2.21
C LYS A 152 -14.97 1.56 2.45
N LEU A 153 -14.10 2.43 1.91
CA LEU A 153 -14.26 3.88 1.95
C LEU A 153 -15.52 4.33 1.20
N ALA A 154 -15.75 3.83 -0.01
CA ALA A 154 -16.94 4.14 -0.79
C ALA A 154 -18.23 3.70 -0.06
N GLU A 155 -18.23 2.51 0.53
CA GLU A 155 -19.37 2.00 1.32
C GLU A 155 -19.63 2.84 2.57
N THR A 156 -18.57 3.16 3.31
CA THR A 156 -18.68 3.93 4.55
C THR A 156 -19.13 5.37 4.26
N ARG A 157 -18.64 5.99 3.17
CA ARG A 157 -19.09 7.30 2.70
C ARG A 157 -20.56 7.29 2.29
N HIS A 158 -21.01 6.24 1.60
CA HIS A 158 -22.42 6.08 1.26
C HIS A 158 -23.29 5.97 2.51
N ARG A 159 -22.90 5.13 3.49
CA ARG A 159 -23.59 5.00 4.79
C ARG A 159 -23.59 6.30 5.59
N ALA A 160 -22.53 7.12 5.47
CA ALA A 160 -22.42 8.42 6.10
C ALA A 160 -23.28 9.51 5.43
N GLY A 161 -23.92 9.21 4.29
CA GLY A 161 -24.72 10.16 3.51
C GLY A 161 -23.93 11.01 2.51
N LEU A 162 -22.62 10.75 2.35
CA LEU A 162 -21.74 11.40 1.37
C LEU A 162 -21.88 10.73 0.00
N THR A 163 -23.08 10.79 -0.57
CA THR A 163 -23.47 10.00 -1.76
C THR A 163 -22.66 10.36 -3.02
N ASP A 164 -22.37 11.63 -3.25
CA ASP A 164 -21.60 12.06 -4.42
C ASP A 164 -20.12 11.65 -4.34
N ASP A 165 -19.50 11.74 -3.16
CA ASP A 165 -18.12 11.28 -2.95
C ASP A 165 -18.02 9.76 -3.06
N ALA A 166 -18.96 9.03 -2.46
CA ALA A 166 -19.05 7.57 -2.61
C ALA A 166 -19.19 7.16 -4.08
N TYR A 167 -20.04 7.84 -4.84
CA TYR A 167 -20.20 7.58 -6.27
C TYR A 167 -18.92 7.80 -7.06
N ARG A 168 -18.15 8.86 -6.74
CA ARG A 168 -16.84 9.11 -7.35
C ARG A 168 -15.88 7.95 -7.06
N ASP A 169 -15.76 7.53 -5.80
CA ASP A 169 -14.85 6.44 -5.42
C ASP A 169 -15.21 5.12 -6.10
N TYR A 170 -16.50 4.79 -6.15
CA TYR A 170 -17.01 3.63 -6.86
C TYR A 170 -16.69 3.67 -8.36
N THR A 171 -16.78 4.85 -8.96
CA THR A 171 -16.49 5.04 -10.39
C THR A 171 -15.01 4.85 -10.69
N GLU A 172 -14.14 5.43 -9.86
CA GLU A 172 -12.68 5.25 -9.96
C GLU A 172 -12.30 3.77 -9.77
N LEU A 173 -12.88 3.11 -8.77
CA LEU A 173 -12.70 1.69 -8.52
C LEU A 173 -13.12 0.82 -9.72
N ALA A 174 -14.27 1.13 -10.33
CA ALA A 174 -14.75 0.42 -11.50
C ALA A 174 -13.83 0.60 -12.73
N GLN A 175 -13.27 1.80 -12.92
CA GLN A 175 -12.31 2.05 -14.00
C GLN A 175 -11.03 1.25 -13.81
N GLU A 176 -10.53 1.14 -12.58
CA GLU A 176 -9.33 0.36 -12.29
C GLU A 176 -9.55 -1.15 -12.44
N LEU A 177 -10.66 -1.70 -11.95
CA LEU A 177 -10.98 -3.12 -12.16
C LEU A 177 -11.09 -3.46 -13.65
N ARG A 178 -11.69 -2.55 -14.43
CA ARG A 178 -11.75 -2.69 -15.88
C ARG A 178 -10.38 -2.63 -16.54
N ALA A 179 -9.48 -1.76 -16.07
CA ALA A 179 -8.11 -1.67 -16.57
C ALA A 179 -7.29 -2.94 -16.24
N LYS A 180 -7.53 -3.54 -15.07
CA LYS A 180 -6.92 -4.82 -14.66
C LYS A 180 -7.53 -6.03 -15.40
N GLY A 181 -8.68 -5.86 -16.04
CA GLY A 181 -9.37 -6.92 -16.78
C GLY A 181 -10.12 -7.92 -15.91
N ASP A 182 -10.36 -7.60 -14.63
CA ASP A 182 -11.18 -8.44 -13.74
C ASP A 182 -12.66 -8.17 -14.00
N ASP A 183 -13.16 -8.81 -15.04
CA ASP A 183 -14.54 -8.70 -15.51
C ASP A 183 -15.57 -9.18 -14.48
N ALA A 184 -15.21 -10.13 -13.62
CA ALA A 184 -16.11 -10.68 -12.61
C ALA A 184 -16.28 -9.70 -11.44
N ALA A 185 -15.17 -9.17 -10.91
CA ALA A 185 -15.18 -8.12 -9.89
C ALA A 185 -15.87 -6.85 -10.38
N TYR A 186 -15.56 -6.42 -11.61
CA TYR A 186 -16.21 -5.28 -12.26
C TYR A 186 -17.73 -5.46 -12.38
N GLY A 187 -18.19 -6.67 -12.73
CA GLY A 187 -19.60 -7.02 -12.79
C GLY A 187 -20.31 -6.85 -11.44
N ARG A 188 -19.76 -7.45 -10.37
CA ARG A 188 -20.30 -7.33 -9.00
C ARG A 188 -20.36 -5.88 -8.53
N LEU A 189 -19.32 -5.10 -8.81
CA LEU A 189 -19.28 -3.69 -8.47
C LEU A 189 -20.36 -2.88 -9.22
N CYS A 190 -20.56 -3.13 -10.51
CA CYS A 190 -21.63 -2.50 -11.29
C CYS A 190 -23.02 -2.82 -10.75
N GLU A 191 -23.26 -4.08 -10.31
CA GLU A 191 -24.51 -4.48 -9.65
C GLU A 191 -24.74 -3.67 -8.37
N ARG A 192 -23.71 -3.56 -7.52
CA ARG A 192 -23.78 -2.77 -6.29
C ARG A 192 -24.05 -1.29 -6.57
N ILE A 193 -23.30 -0.66 -7.45
CA ILE A 193 -23.50 0.75 -7.83
C ILE A 193 -24.91 0.96 -8.37
N GLY A 194 -25.41 0.07 -9.23
CA GLY A 194 -26.77 0.16 -9.76
C GLY A 194 -27.85 0.06 -8.70
N SER A 195 -27.62 -0.74 -7.64
CA SER A 195 -28.53 -0.86 -6.51
C SER A 195 -28.54 0.38 -5.59
N LEU A 196 -27.37 0.97 -5.35
CA LEU A 196 -27.21 2.13 -4.46
C LEU A 196 -27.57 3.45 -5.14
N PHE A 197 -27.33 3.54 -6.45
CA PHE A 197 -27.50 4.76 -7.25
C PHE A 197 -28.41 4.52 -8.47
N PRO A 198 -29.69 4.18 -8.27
CA PRO A 198 -30.61 3.87 -9.38
C PRO A 198 -30.83 5.06 -10.34
N ASP A 199 -30.60 6.29 -9.89
CA ASP A 199 -30.71 7.49 -10.73
C ASP A 199 -29.51 7.66 -11.68
N ARG A 200 -28.37 7.00 -11.42
CA ARG A 200 -27.13 7.11 -12.20
C ARG A 200 -27.11 6.09 -13.33
N LYS A 201 -27.75 6.45 -14.44
CA LYS A 201 -27.99 5.58 -15.62
C LYS A 201 -26.74 5.03 -16.31
N GLU A 202 -25.59 5.70 -16.17
CA GLU A 202 -24.33 5.28 -16.82
C GLU A 202 -23.92 3.87 -16.40
N PHE A 203 -23.98 3.56 -15.10
CA PHE A 203 -23.64 2.25 -14.57
C PHE A 203 -24.71 1.20 -14.83
N LEU A 204 -25.98 1.60 -14.95
CA LEU A 204 -27.05 0.70 -15.37
C LEU A 204 -26.81 0.17 -16.80
N LEU A 205 -26.24 1.01 -17.69
CA LEU A 205 -25.83 0.58 -19.03
C LEU A 205 -24.63 -0.37 -18.97
N CYS A 206 -23.62 -0.10 -18.15
CA CYS A 206 -22.48 -0.99 -17.95
C CYS A 206 -22.90 -2.34 -17.36
N LEU A 207 -23.82 -2.33 -16.40
CA LEU A 207 -24.41 -3.53 -15.80
C LEU A 207 -25.16 -4.36 -16.86
N ALA A 208 -26.02 -3.72 -17.65
CA ALA A 208 -26.74 -4.39 -18.73
C ALA A 208 -25.78 -5.00 -19.77
N GLU A 209 -24.73 -4.28 -20.14
CA GLU A 209 -23.68 -4.74 -21.06
C GLU A 209 -22.97 -6.00 -20.52
N ASN A 210 -22.56 -5.99 -19.24
CA ASN A 210 -21.96 -7.16 -18.59
C ASN A 210 -22.93 -8.35 -18.52
N GLN A 211 -24.19 -8.12 -18.13
CA GLN A 211 -25.19 -9.18 -18.07
C GLN A 211 -25.45 -9.84 -19.43
N ILE A 212 -25.44 -9.06 -20.51
CA ILE A 212 -25.57 -9.60 -21.88
C ILE A 212 -24.34 -10.45 -22.23
N ARG A 213 -23.13 -9.97 -21.92
CA ARG A 213 -21.87 -10.71 -22.14
C ARG A 213 -21.83 -12.03 -21.37
N ASP A 214 -22.29 -12.03 -20.12
CA ASP A 214 -22.32 -13.21 -19.25
C ASP A 214 -23.47 -14.19 -19.60
N GLY A 215 -24.21 -13.93 -20.69
CA GLY A 215 -25.33 -14.76 -21.14
C GLY A 215 -26.63 -14.57 -20.33
N LYS A 216 -26.64 -13.67 -19.34
CA LYS A 216 -27.81 -13.29 -18.53
C LYS A 216 -28.65 -12.18 -19.19
N ALA A 217 -28.76 -12.20 -20.52
CA ALA A 217 -29.42 -11.14 -21.30
C ALA A 217 -30.87 -10.86 -20.89
N ALA A 218 -31.61 -11.85 -20.38
CA ALA A 218 -32.97 -11.68 -19.91
C ALA A 218 -33.08 -10.70 -18.72
N SER A 219 -32.08 -10.68 -17.83
CA SER A 219 -32.02 -9.79 -16.66
C SER A 219 -31.77 -8.34 -17.04
N ALA A 220 -31.10 -8.10 -18.18
CA ALA A 220 -30.80 -6.75 -18.67
C ALA A 220 -32.02 -6.04 -19.29
N ILE A 221 -33.01 -6.79 -19.80
CA ILE A 221 -34.14 -6.22 -20.55
C ILE A 221 -34.99 -5.25 -19.71
N PRO A 222 -35.41 -5.56 -18.46
CA PRO A 222 -36.18 -4.63 -17.64
C PRO A 222 -35.42 -3.31 -17.39
N LEU A 223 -34.12 -3.42 -17.11
CA LEU A 223 -33.24 -2.29 -16.86
C LEU A 223 -33.13 -1.38 -18.09
N LEU A 224 -32.86 -1.97 -19.25
CA LEU A 224 -32.76 -1.26 -20.51
C LEU A 224 -34.10 -0.62 -20.93
N LYS A 225 -35.23 -1.28 -20.67
CA LYS A 225 -36.56 -0.71 -20.89
C LYS A 225 -36.84 0.50 -20.00
N GLN A 226 -36.39 0.47 -18.75
CA GLN A 226 -36.48 1.63 -17.85
C GLN A 226 -35.67 2.80 -18.41
N ILE A 227 -34.41 2.57 -18.79
CA ILE A 227 -33.54 3.61 -19.35
C ILE A 227 -34.13 4.21 -20.63
N VAL A 228 -34.63 3.37 -21.55
CA VAL A 228 -35.29 3.82 -22.79
C VAL A 228 -36.64 4.50 -22.51
N GLY A 229 -37.33 4.11 -21.45
CA GLY A 229 -38.56 4.78 -20.99
C GLY A 229 -38.30 6.24 -20.62
N ASP A 230 -37.22 6.46 -19.87
CA ASP A 230 -36.81 7.80 -19.44
C ASP A 230 -36.16 8.62 -20.56
N ASP A 231 -35.23 8.02 -21.30
CA ASP A 231 -34.55 8.60 -22.47
C ASP A 231 -34.80 7.74 -23.71
N ARG A 232 -35.85 8.11 -24.43
CA ARG A 232 -36.35 7.39 -25.62
C ARG A 232 -35.35 7.28 -26.76
N TRP A 233 -34.28 8.07 -26.76
CA TRP A 233 -33.34 8.13 -27.87
C TRP A 233 -31.90 7.85 -27.44
N ASN A 234 -31.69 7.26 -26.26
CA ASN A 234 -30.36 6.85 -25.83
C ASN A 234 -29.82 5.75 -26.77
N PRO A 235 -28.81 6.03 -27.61
CA PRO A 235 -28.38 5.09 -28.64
C PRO A 235 -27.77 3.83 -28.03
N LYS A 236 -26.96 3.98 -26.97
CA LYS A 236 -26.33 2.85 -26.27
C LYS A 236 -27.38 1.93 -25.65
N ALA A 237 -28.37 2.49 -24.97
CA ALA A 237 -29.47 1.71 -24.38
C ALA A 237 -30.27 0.94 -25.43
N LEU A 238 -30.56 1.56 -26.57
CA LEU A 238 -31.31 0.93 -27.67
C LEU A 238 -30.52 -0.20 -28.33
N TYR A 239 -29.21 -0.03 -28.53
CA TYR A 239 -28.35 -1.10 -29.03
C TYR A 239 -28.27 -2.27 -28.06
N LEU A 240 -28.01 -2.02 -26.79
CA LEU A 240 -27.97 -3.06 -25.77
C LEU A 240 -29.33 -3.77 -25.64
N LEU A 241 -30.45 -3.06 -25.78
CA LEU A 241 -31.79 -3.65 -25.76
C LEU A 241 -32.01 -4.57 -26.96
N ALA A 242 -31.53 -4.17 -28.15
CA ALA A 242 -31.61 -4.99 -29.34
C ALA A 242 -30.72 -6.25 -29.23
N ASP A 243 -29.53 -6.11 -28.66
CA ASP A 243 -28.60 -7.23 -28.44
C ASP A 243 -29.15 -8.22 -27.40
N ALA A 244 -29.68 -7.72 -26.28
CA ALA A 244 -30.37 -8.54 -25.29
C ALA A 244 -31.58 -9.28 -25.90
N ALA A 245 -32.41 -8.57 -26.68
CA ALA A 245 -33.56 -9.15 -27.36
C ALA A 245 -33.15 -10.24 -28.37
N ARG A 246 -32.06 -10.04 -29.12
CA ARG A 246 -31.50 -11.06 -30.02
C ARG A 246 -31.02 -12.30 -29.26
N ALA A 247 -30.28 -12.11 -28.17
CA ALA A 247 -29.77 -13.21 -27.34
C ALA A 247 -30.90 -14.05 -26.71
N THR A 248 -32.01 -13.41 -26.33
CA THR A 248 -33.21 -14.08 -25.79
C THR A 248 -34.17 -14.64 -26.85
N GLY A 249 -33.90 -14.45 -28.15
CA GLY A 249 -34.78 -14.93 -29.22
C GLY A 249 -36.08 -14.13 -29.39
N ALA A 250 -36.08 -12.83 -29.05
CA ALA A 250 -37.23 -11.93 -29.14
C ALA A 250 -37.09 -10.94 -30.33
N PRO A 251 -37.28 -11.38 -31.60
CA PRO A 251 -36.99 -10.56 -32.78
C PRO A 251 -37.87 -9.32 -32.91
N VAL A 252 -39.11 -9.36 -32.42
CA VAL A 252 -40.04 -8.21 -32.44
C VAL A 252 -39.51 -7.06 -31.58
N MET A 253 -38.91 -7.37 -30.43
CA MET A 253 -38.34 -6.37 -29.53
C MET A 253 -37.08 -5.75 -30.14
N ALA A 254 -36.19 -6.57 -30.70
CA ALA A 254 -35.01 -6.10 -31.41
C ALA A 254 -35.38 -5.19 -32.60
N LYS A 255 -36.39 -5.58 -33.39
CA LYS A 255 -36.95 -4.76 -34.48
C LYS A 255 -37.43 -3.40 -33.96
N GLY A 256 -38.16 -3.38 -32.85
CA GLY A 256 -38.63 -2.16 -32.22
C GLY A 256 -37.50 -1.22 -31.80
N ALA A 257 -36.45 -1.75 -31.17
CA ALA A 257 -35.29 -0.98 -30.73
C ALA A 257 -34.52 -0.37 -31.92
N TYR A 258 -34.15 -1.18 -32.93
CA TYR A 258 -33.47 -0.67 -34.13
C TYR A 258 -34.35 0.32 -34.91
N GLY A 259 -35.66 0.10 -34.98
CA GLY A 259 -36.60 1.02 -35.63
C GLY A 259 -36.63 2.40 -34.98
N GLN A 260 -36.46 2.48 -33.65
CA GLN A 260 -36.30 3.76 -32.95
C GLN A 260 -34.98 4.43 -33.36
N ILE A 261 -33.86 3.70 -33.36
CA ILE A 261 -32.57 4.25 -33.79
C ILE A 261 -32.66 4.84 -35.21
N ILE A 262 -33.16 4.06 -36.18
CA ILE A 262 -33.31 4.48 -37.59
C ILE A 262 -34.22 5.71 -37.72
N LYS A 263 -35.28 5.80 -36.91
CA LYS A 263 -36.16 6.97 -36.93
C LYS A 263 -35.44 8.28 -36.56
N ARG A 264 -34.43 8.22 -35.70
CA ARG A 264 -33.63 9.39 -35.30
C ARG A 264 -32.39 9.59 -36.17
N PHE A 265 -31.79 8.49 -36.63
CA PHE A 265 -30.57 8.43 -37.42
C PHE A 265 -30.80 7.50 -38.65
N PRO A 266 -31.44 8.02 -39.72
CA PRO A 266 -31.84 7.19 -40.87
C PRO A 266 -30.69 6.48 -41.57
N GLY A 267 -29.49 7.06 -41.59
CA GLY A 267 -28.30 6.51 -42.26
C GLY A 267 -27.41 5.63 -41.40
N GLU A 268 -27.87 5.19 -40.23
CA GLU A 268 -27.06 4.37 -39.32
C GLU A 268 -27.04 2.89 -39.76
N ILE A 269 -26.02 2.53 -40.54
CA ILE A 269 -25.87 1.21 -41.17
C ILE A 269 -25.98 0.04 -40.17
N PRO A 270 -25.33 0.07 -38.98
CA PRO A 270 -25.45 -1.03 -38.02
C PRO A 270 -26.89 -1.26 -37.54
N ALA A 271 -27.67 -0.20 -37.33
CA ALA A 271 -29.07 -0.29 -36.92
C ALA A 271 -29.96 -0.82 -38.05
N ILE A 272 -29.75 -0.36 -39.30
CA ILE A 272 -30.45 -0.88 -40.48
C ILE A 272 -30.19 -2.38 -40.65
N ARG A 273 -28.92 -2.79 -40.54
CA ARG A 273 -28.50 -4.18 -40.61
C ARG A 273 -29.18 -5.03 -39.52
N GLY A 274 -29.16 -4.54 -38.28
CA GLY A 274 -29.83 -5.18 -37.15
C GLY A 274 -31.33 -5.34 -37.37
N PHE A 275 -32.00 -4.29 -37.87
CA PHE A 275 -33.43 -4.28 -38.19
C PHE A 275 -33.79 -5.31 -39.26
N LEU A 276 -33.00 -5.41 -40.34
CA LEU A 276 -33.20 -6.39 -41.40
C LEU A 276 -32.99 -7.83 -40.89
N PHE A 277 -32.00 -8.07 -40.04
CA PHE A 277 -31.83 -9.38 -39.39
C PHE A 277 -33.02 -9.73 -38.51
N SER A 278 -33.59 -8.78 -37.76
CA SER A 278 -34.79 -9.00 -36.96
C SER A 278 -36.00 -9.34 -37.83
N LEU A 279 -36.17 -8.68 -38.98
CA LEU A 279 -37.23 -9.01 -39.95
C LEU A 279 -37.04 -10.38 -40.59
N LYS A 280 -35.81 -10.78 -40.87
CA LYS A 280 -35.48 -12.13 -41.35
C LYS A 280 -35.89 -13.18 -40.31
N ALA A 281 -35.56 -12.96 -39.04
CA ALA A 281 -35.93 -13.84 -37.94
C ALA A 281 -37.44 -13.92 -37.69
N GLU A 282 -38.19 -12.84 -37.96
CA GLU A 282 -39.66 -12.81 -37.92
C GLU A 282 -40.30 -13.49 -39.15
N GLY A 283 -39.57 -13.61 -40.27
CA GLY A 283 -40.07 -14.15 -41.54
C GLY A 283 -40.90 -13.17 -42.37
N ASN A 284 -40.88 -11.87 -42.04
CA ASN A 284 -41.67 -10.85 -42.72
C ASN A 284 -40.93 -10.24 -43.93
N VAL A 285 -40.91 -11.00 -45.02
CA VAL A 285 -40.17 -10.65 -46.25
C VAL A 285 -40.74 -9.43 -46.96
N ASP A 286 -42.06 -9.23 -46.95
CA ASP A 286 -42.71 -8.09 -47.59
C ASP A 286 -42.32 -6.74 -46.94
N GLU A 287 -42.22 -6.71 -45.61
CA GLU A 287 -41.73 -5.54 -44.88
C GLU A 287 -40.24 -5.32 -45.14
N ALA A 288 -39.43 -6.39 -45.16
CA ALA A 288 -38.00 -6.31 -45.44
C ALA A 288 -37.69 -5.72 -46.82
N VAL A 289 -38.42 -6.16 -47.87
CA VAL A 289 -38.22 -5.65 -49.23
C VAL A 289 -38.59 -4.18 -49.36
N ARG A 290 -39.65 -3.73 -48.67
CA ARG A 290 -40.03 -2.31 -48.64
C ARG A 290 -38.95 -1.45 -47.99
N VAL A 291 -38.41 -1.92 -46.87
CA VAL A 291 -37.34 -1.21 -46.14
C VAL A 291 -36.06 -1.20 -46.97
N LEU A 292 -35.63 -2.35 -47.51
CA LEU A 292 -34.46 -2.45 -48.39
C LEU A 292 -34.50 -1.48 -49.56
N ARG A 293 -35.65 -1.32 -50.22
CA ARG A 293 -35.81 -0.35 -51.31
C ARG A 293 -35.60 1.11 -50.87
N HIS A 294 -35.95 1.43 -49.62
CA HIS A 294 -35.78 2.78 -49.08
C HIS A 294 -34.33 3.06 -48.67
N VAL A 295 -33.66 2.08 -48.04
CA VAL A 295 -32.26 2.20 -47.59
C VAL A 295 -31.22 1.85 -48.67
N GLU A 296 -31.66 1.32 -49.82
CA GLU A 296 -30.83 0.91 -50.96
C GLU A 296 -29.77 1.96 -51.35
N PRO A 297 -30.11 3.26 -51.50
CA PRO A 297 -29.13 4.27 -51.93
C PRO A 297 -28.04 4.56 -50.90
N GLU A 298 -28.35 4.34 -49.62
CA GLU A 298 -27.41 4.54 -48.51
C GLU A 298 -26.51 3.32 -48.33
N LEU A 299 -27.09 2.11 -48.36
CA LEU A 299 -26.35 0.85 -48.30
C LEU A 299 -25.47 0.62 -49.52
N LEU A 300 -25.90 1.01 -50.72
CA LEU A 300 -25.09 0.86 -51.95
C LEU A 300 -23.82 1.72 -51.90
N LYS A 301 -23.85 2.87 -51.20
CA LYS A 301 -22.68 3.75 -51.03
C LYS A 301 -21.73 3.25 -49.94
N ALA A 302 -22.26 2.64 -48.88
CA ALA A 302 -21.49 2.24 -47.72
C ALA A 302 -20.99 0.79 -47.82
N GLU A 303 -21.89 -0.17 -48.08
CA GLU A 303 -21.65 -1.62 -48.02
C GLU A 303 -22.45 -2.35 -49.13
N PRO A 304 -22.02 -2.27 -50.41
CA PRO A 304 -22.76 -2.86 -51.54
C PRO A 304 -22.88 -4.39 -51.47
N GLU A 305 -21.85 -5.06 -50.94
CA GLU A 305 -21.83 -6.52 -50.78
C GLU A 305 -22.86 -7.00 -49.75
N THR A 306 -23.01 -6.27 -48.63
CA THR A 306 -23.98 -6.58 -47.57
C THR A 306 -25.41 -6.41 -48.06
N LEU A 307 -25.67 -5.43 -48.93
CA LEU A 307 -26.97 -5.23 -49.56
C LEU A 307 -27.38 -6.42 -50.44
N GLU A 308 -26.47 -6.92 -51.29
CA GLU A 308 -26.73 -8.11 -52.10
C GLU A 308 -26.97 -9.35 -51.22
N GLN A 309 -26.16 -9.54 -50.17
CA GLN A 309 -26.34 -10.64 -49.22
C GLN A 309 -27.71 -10.61 -48.56
N PHE A 310 -28.23 -9.43 -48.18
CA PHE A 310 -29.57 -9.33 -47.62
C PHE A 310 -30.64 -9.81 -48.61
N TYR A 311 -30.62 -9.33 -49.85
CA TYR A 311 -31.57 -9.77 -50.88
C TYR A 311 -31.51 -11.27 -51.13
N LEU A 312 -30.30 -11.86 -51.23
CA LEU A 312 -30.13 -13.30 -51.35
C LEU A 312 -30.72 -14.05 -50.15
N SER A 313 -30.42 -13.57 -48.94
CA SER A 313 -30.86 -14.20 -47.69
C SER A 313 -32.38 -14.18 -47.48
N PHE A 314 -33.08 -13.18 -48.02
CA PHE A 314 -34.54 -13.14 -48.04
C PHE A 314 -35.12 -14.00 -49.18
N GLY A 315 -34.40 -14.13 -50.31
CA GLY A 315 -34.77 -15.01 -51.42
C GLY A 315 -34.71 -16.49 -51.06
N GLU A 316 -33.84 -16.88 -50.12
CA GLU A 316 -33.82 -18.21 -49.51
C GLU A 316 -35.10 -18.51 -48.71
N LEU A 317 -35.62 -17.51 -47.99
CA LEU A 317 -36.86 -17.66 -47.20
C LEU A 317 -38.10 -17.73 -48.08
N VAL A 318 -38.16 -16.90 -49.13
CA VAL A 318 -39.27 -16.85 -50.09
C VAL A 318 -38.71 -16.84 -51.52
N PRO A 319 -38.49 -18.04 -52.12
CA PRO A 319 -38.00 -18.16 -53.49
C PRO A 319 -38.97 -17.52 -54.49
N GLY A 320 -38.44 -16.74 -55.44
CA GLY A 320 -39.23 -16.11 -56.51
C GLY A 320 -40.00 -14.86 -56.08
N HIS A 321 -39.68 -14.26 -54.94
CA HIS A 321 -40.32 -13.03 -54.51
C HIS A 321 -39.98 -11.86 -55.48
N PRO A 322 -40.98 -11.21 -56.12
CA PRO A 322 -40.76 -10.30 -57.24
C PRO A 322 -39.90 -9.08 -56.86
N GLY A 323 -40.10 -8.54 -55.66
CA GLY A 323 -39.31 -7.39 -55.19
C GLY A 323 -37.86 -7.72 -54.81
N ILE A 324 -37.53 -9.00 -54.60
CA ILE A 324 -36.15 -9.45 -54.35
C ILE A 324 -35.40 -9.58 -55.67
N GLU A 325 -36.01 -10.24 -56.65
CA GLU A 325 -35.44 -10.38 -57.99
C GLU A 325 -35.22 -9.01 -58.66
N GLU A 326 -36.16 -8.07 -58.46
CA GLU A 326 -36.02 -6.70 -58.92
C GLU A 326 -34.86 -5.96 -58.22
N GLY A 327 -34.68 -6.15 -56.91
CA GLY A 327 -33.54 -5.60 -56.17
C GLY A 327 -32.20 -6.14 -56.64
N LEU A 328 -32.05 -7.47 -56.75
CA LEU A 328 -30.83 -8.11 -57.25
C LEU A 328 -30.47 -7.68 -58.67
N ARG A 329 -31.47 -7.55 -59.56
CA ARG A 329 -31.25 -7.05 -60.92
C ARG A 329 -30.73 -5.61 -60.93
N ARG A 330 -31.24 -4.75 -60.04
CA ARG A 330 -30.77 -3.36 -59.92
C ARG A 330 -29.33 -3.29 -59.41
N ILE A 331 -29.00 -3.99 -58.34
CA ILE A 331 -27.64 -4.00 -57.75
C ILE A 331 -26.62 -4.57 -58.73
N ARG A 332 -26.90 -5.72 -59.35
CA ARG A 332 -26.02 -6.35 -60.35
C ARG A 332 -25.93 -5.54 -61.64
N GLY A 333 -27.03 -4.89 -62.04
CA GLY A 333 -27.07 -3.99 -63.19
C GLY A 333 -26.27 -2.70 -62.98
N THR A 334 -26.17 -2.20 -61.74
CA THR A 334 -25.29 -1.07 -61.40
C THR A 334 -23.82 -1.46 -61.31
N ALA A 335 -23.50 -2.70 -60.90
CA ALA A 335 -22.14 -3.23 -60.94
C ALA A 335 -21.62 -3.42 -62.39
N ALA A 336 -22.52 -3.72 -63.33
CA ALA A 336 -22.20 -3.92 -64.75
C ALA A 336 -21.82 -2.63 -65.54
N VAL A 337 -21.77 -1.45 -64.89
CA VAL A 337 -21.36 -0.19 -65.55
C VAL A 337 -19.85 0.09 -65.37
N TRP A 338 -19.10 -0.71 -64.62
CA TRP A 338 -17.65 -0.55 -64.38
C TRP A 338 -16.78 -1.72 -64.85
N GLU A 339 -17.24 -2.53 -65.81
CA GLU A 339 -16.36 -3.46 -66.51
C GLU A 339 -16.49 -3.26 -68.02
N GLU A 340 -15.41 -2.73 -68.63
CA GLU A 340 -15.21 -2.85 -70.07
C GLU A 340 -15.14 -4.34 -70.45
N PRO A 341 -15.84 -4.79 -71.50
CA PRO A 341 -15.75 -6.18 -71.93
C PRO A 341 -14.55 -6.35 -72.88
N ALA A 342 -13.65 -7.27 -72.54
CA ALA A 342 -12.67 -7.80 -73.50
C ALA A 342 -12.72 -9.34 -73.51
N ASP A 343 -13.50 -9.84 -74.47
CA ASP A 343 -13.25 -10.98 -75.36
C ASP A 343 -12.59 -12.27 -74.83
N ILE A 344 -13.44 -13.31 -74.70
CA ILE A 344 -13.41 -14.62 -75.39
C ILE A 344 -12.04 -15.27 -75.67
N ALA A 345 -11.81 -16.47 -75.09
CA ALA A 345 -11.44 -17.69 -75.83
C ALA A 345 -11.37 -18.96 -74.92
N GLU A 346 -12.47 -19.72 -74.92
CA GLU A 346 -12.61 -21.19 -75.13
C GLU A 346 -11.74 -22.29 -74.44
N PRO A 347 -12.24 -23.54 -74.38
CA PRO A 347 -12.17 -24.44 -73.20
C PRO A 347 -11.24 -25.66 -73.40
N GLN A 348 -11.24 -26.60 -72.42
CA GLN A 348 -11.09 -28.09 -72.45
C GLN A 348 -10.55 -28.52 -71.06
N SER A 349 -11.18 -29.34 -70.19
CA SER A 349 -11.61 -30.75 -70.23
C SER A 349 -11.03 -31.46 -68.98
N GLU A 350 -11.92 -32.01 -68.12
CA GLU A 350 -11.88 -33.08 -67.08
C GLU A 350 -10.60 -33.93 -66.77
N PRO A 351 -10.55 -34.84 -65.75
CA PRO A 351 -11.42 -35.14 -64.58
C PRO A 351 -10.67 -35.38 -63.23
N ALA A 352 -11.44 -35.69 -62.18
CA ALA A 352 -11.03 -36.11 -60.83
C ALA A 352 -10.38 -37.51 -60.73
N GLN A 353 -9.46 -37.71 -59.77
CA GLN A 353 -9.22 -39.01 -59.11
C GLN A 353 -8.76 -38.87 -57.64
N HIS A 354 -9.33 -39.75 -56.81
CA HIS A 354 -8.94 -40.21 -55.47
C HIS A 354 -7.42 -40.46 -55.29
N ILE A 355 -6.92 -40.38 -54.04
CA ILE A 355 -6.28 -41.50 -53.29
C ILE A 355 -5.96 -41.07 -51.83
N VAL A 356 -6.08 -42.07 -50.96
CA VAL A 356 -6.04 -42.15 -49.50
C VAL A 356 -4.62 -42.03 -48.90
N GLY A 357 -4.50 -41.57 -47.65
CA GLY A 357 -3.35 -41.84 -46.77
C GLY A 357 -3.51 -41.28 -45.33
N PRO A 358 -3.24 -42.06 -44.25
CA PRO A 358 -3.84 -41.81 -42.93
C PRO A 358 -2.87 -41.32 -41.83
N GLY A 359 -3.45 -40.84 -40.72
CA GLY A 359 -2.97 -41.11 -39.36
C GLY A 359 -2.19 -39.99 -38.65
N SER A 360 -2.88 -39.21 -37.80
CA SER A 360 -2.26 -38.48 -36.70
C SER A 360 -2.75 -39.05 -35.37
N ALA A 361 -1.81 -39.64 -34.63
CA ALA A 361 -1.97 -40.10 -33.26
C ALA A 361 -1.81 -38.91 -32.30
N SER A 362 -2.65 -38.89 -31.27
CA SER A 362 -2.60 -37.99 -30.12
C SER A 362 -1.24 -38.03 -29.42
N ILE A 363 -0.70 -36.85 -29.11
CA ILE A 363 0.33 -36.66 -28.09
C ILE A 363 -0.29 -35.76 -27.01
N VAL A 364 -0.37 -36.33 -25.81
CA VAL A 364 -0.72 -35.67 -24.56
C VAL A 364 0.58 -35.05 -24.00
N PRO A 365 0.61 -33.78 -23.57
CA PRO A 365 1.73 -33.25 -22.80
C PRO A 365 1.58 -33.58 -21.31
N GLN A 366 2.68 -34.02 -20.68
CA GLN A 366 2.83 -34.18 -19.23
C GLN A 366 3.34 -32.89 -18.58
N PRO A 367 3.09 -32.67 -17.27
CA PRO A 367 3.45 -31.45 -16.56
C PRO A 367 4.89 -31.46 -16.05
N GLU A 368 5.49 -30.28 -15.96
CA GLU A 368 6.82 -30.02 -15.38
C GLU A 368 6.73 -29.80 -13.87
N GLU A 369 7.73 -30.31 -13.14
CA GLU A 369 7.86 -30.29 -11.67
C GLU A 369 8.30 -28.91 -11.14
N GLU A 370 7.53 -28.34 -10.20
CA GLU A 370 7.89 -27.16 -9.41
C GLU A 370 8.67 -27.57 -8.14
N ALA A 371 9.67 -26.76 -7.79
CA ALA A 371 10.52 -26.90 -6.61
C ALA A 371 9.80 -26.47 -5.31
N PRO A 372 10.17 -27.02 -4.14
CA PRO A 372 9.39 -26.84 -2.92
C PRO A 372 9.61 -25.47 -2.25
N LEU A 373 8.50 -24.81 -1.94
CA LEU A 373 8.36 -23.60 -1.14
C LEU A 373 8.64 -23.88 0.34
N GLN A 374 9.28 -22.92 1.00
CA GLN A 374 9.60 -22.91 2.42
C GLN A 374 8.33 -22.61 3.22
N GLU A 375 8.10 -23.35 4.31
CA GLU A 375 7.00 -23.14 5.25
C GLU A 375 7.25 -21.86 6.08
N GLU A 376 6.58 -20.77 5.74
CA GLU A 376 6.45 -19.60 6.60
C GLU A 376 5.41 -19.87 7.69
N GLN A 377 5.73 -19.52 8.94
CA GLN A 377 4.81 -19.63 10.06
C GLN A 377 3.82 -18.46 10.08
N PRO A 378 2.58 -18.66 10.58
CA PRO A 378 1.48 -17.74 10.36
C PRO A 378 1.69 -16.44 11.15
N VAL A 379 1.85 -15.34 10.43
CA VAL A 379 1.44 -14.02 10.91
C VAL A 379 -0.09 -14.02 10.87
N GLU A 380 -0.76 -13.51 11.90
CA GLU A 380 -2.20 -13.25 11.79
C GLU A 380 -2.45 -12.38 10.56
N GLU A 381 -3.00 -12.97 9.51
CA GLU A 381 -3.26 -12.32 8.23
C GLU A 381 -4.14 -11.09 8.47
N ILE A 382 -3.61 -9.94 8.12
CA ILE A 382 -4.39 -8.70 8.06
C ILE A 382 -5.37 -8.91 6.89
N PRO A 383 -6.71 -8.91 7.12
CA PRO A 383 -7.71 -9.30 6.11
C PRO A 383 -7.74 -8.44 4.83
N TRP A 384 -6.87 -7.44 4.74
CA TRP A 384 -6.80 -6.44 3.68
C TRP A 384 -5.63 -6.69 2.73
N GLU A 385 -4.78 -7.68 3.03
CA GLU A 385 -3.54 -7.90 2.27
C GLU A 385 -3.73 -8.82 1.05
N GLU A 386 -4.42 -9.97 1.08
CA GLU A 386 -4.49 -10.82 -0.13
C GLU A 386 -5.80 -11.62 -0.29
N GLU A 387 -6.82 -10.97 -0.86
CA GLU A 387 -7.76 -11.47 -1.88
C GLU A 387 -8.72 -10.30 -2.23
N ILE A 388 -9.09 -10.14 -3.51
CA ILE A 388 -10.13 -9.16 -3.91
C ILE A 388 -11.49 -9.77 -3.54
N ASP A 389 -11.80 -9.80 -2.26
CA ASP A 389 -13.11 -10.24 -1.79
C ASP A 389 -14.12 -9.10 -1.90
N ILE A 390 -14.61 -8.87 -3.12
CA ILE A 390 -15.83 -8.09 -3.35
C ILE A 390 -17.03 -8.99 -3.01
N SER A 391 -17.10 -9.43 -1.76
CA SER A 391 -18.29 -9.97 -1.14
C SER A 391 -19.00 -8.82 -0.42
N PHE A 392 -20.19 -8.49 -0.89
CA PHE A 392 -21.03 -7.52 -0.22
C PHE A 392 -21.80 -8.27 0.86
N GLU A 393 -21.65 -7.88 2.13
CA GLU A 393 -22.52 -8.38 3.18
C GLU A 393 -23.96 -7.91 2.87
N ASP A 394 -24.83 -8.86 2.50
CA ASP A 394 -26.26 -8.60 2.30
C ASP A 394 -26.90 -8.30 3.66
N GLU A 395 -27.00 -7.01 4.01
CA GLU A 395 -27.93 -6.54 5.03
C GLU A 395 -29.37 -6.69 4.51
N SER A 396 -29.84 -7.94 4.43
CA SER A 396 -31.26 -8.24 4.28
C SER A 396 -31.96 -7.88 5.58
N VAL A 397 -32.47 -6.65 5.64
CA VAL A 397 -33.37 -6.21 6.70
C VAL A 397 -34.62 -7.08 6.61
N ASN A 398 -34.78 -7.98 7.59
CA ASN A 398 -35.92 -8.87 7.71
C ASN A 398 -37.14 -8.04 8.14
N LEU A 399 -37.77 -7.34 7.19
CA LEU A 399 -39.05 -6.69 7.38
C LEU A 399 -40.15 -7.75 7.31
N SER A 400 -40.41 -8.35 8.46
CA SER A 400 -41.59 -9.16 8.72
C SER A 400 -42.83 -8.36 8.34
N ALA A 401 -43.51 -8.83 7.30
CA ALA A 401 -44.81 -8.37 6.89
C ALA A 401 -45.84 -8.65 7.99
N ASP A 402 -46.54 -7.61 8.45
CA ASP A 402 -47.90 -7.78 8.98
C ASP A 402 -48.81 -6.71 8.37
N GLY A 403 -49.93 -7.19 7.84
CA GLY A 403 -50.74 -6.49 6.85
C GLY A 403 -51.81 -5.56 7.41
N GLY A 404 -52.32 -4.71 6.53
CA GLY A 404 -53.63 -4.06 6.70
C GLY A 404 -53.75 -2.71 5.99
N PRO A 405 -54.60 -2.58 4.95
CA PRO A 405 -54.72 -1.36 4.15
C PRO A 405 -55.86 -0.46 4.63
N SER A 406 -55.77 0.85 4.35
CA SER A 406 -56.88 1.79 4.04
C SER A 406 -56.62 3.19 4.57
N GLY A 407 -56.73 4.21 3.71
CA GLY A 407 -57.16 5.54 4.16
C GLY A 407 -56.53 6.71 3.40
N SER A 408 -57.30 7.29 2.47
CA SER A 408 -56.98 8.51 1.72
C SER A 408 -57.01 9.79 2.58
N ALA A 409 -56.20 10.80 2.21
CA ALA A 409 -56.46 12.26 2.23
C ALA A 409 -55.10 12.98 2.19
N VAL A 410 -54.65 13.63 1.11
CA VAL A 410 -54.99 14.97 0.57
C VAL A 410 -54.86 16.13 1.58
N LEU A 411 -54.16 17.19 1.12
CA LEU A 411 -53.97 18.57 1.66
C LEU A 411 -52.63 18.76 2.41
N SER A 412 -51.59 19.35 1.82
CA SER A 412 -51.35 20.71 1.29
C SER A 412 -50.85 21.73 2.32
N SER A 413 -49.74 22.36 1.93
CA SER A 413 -49.30 23.75 2.11
C SER A 413 -48.78 24.24 3.48
N ASP A 414 -47.59 24.87 3.37
CA ASP A 414 -47.10 26.05 4.09
C ASP A 414 -46.74 25.83 5.58
N GLU A 415 -45.62 26.27 6.15
CA GLU A 415 -44.86 27.51 6.00
C GLU A 415 -43.53 27.33 6.80
N ALA A 416 -42.40 27.79 6.28
CA ALA A 416 -41.28 28.29 7.10
C ALA A 416 -41.54 29.79 7.36
N PRO A 417 -40.90 30.54 8.30
CA PRO A 417 -39.53 30.36 8.79
C PRO A 417 -39.17 30.83 10.23
N GLY A 418 -37.95 30.48 10.68
CA GLY A 418 -36.96 31.45 11.19
C GLY A 418 -36.90 31.82 12.70
N PHE A 419 -35.65 32.06 13.14
CA PHE A 419 -35.15 32.65 14.41
C PHE A 419 -35.09 31.72 15.65
N SER A 420 -34.10 31.76 16.54
CA SER A 420 -32.75 32.36 16.67
C SER A 420 -32.21 31.96 18.05
N ASP A 421 -30.89 31.81 18.17
CA ASP A 421 -30.04 32.13 19.33
C ASP A 421 -30.30 31.56 20.75
N ALA A 422 -29.23 30.90 21.22
CA ALA A 422 -28.48 31.17 22.47
C ALA A 422 -28.98 30.65 23.84
N GLU A 423 -28.01 29.96 24.48
CA GLU A 423 -27.59 30.00 25.88
C GLU A 423 -28.32 29.18 26.97
N GLU A 424 -27.48 28.35 27.60
CA GLU A 424 -27.36 27.96 29.02
C GLU A 424 -28.58 28.12 29.96
N GLU A 425 -28.91 27.04 30.67
CA GLU A 425 -28.62 26.97 32.12
C GLU A 425 -28.86 25.57 32.69
N ALA A 426 -27.97 25.19 33.61
CA ALA A 426 -28.08 24.02 34.45
C ALA A 426 -29.08 24.25 35.58
N VAL A 427 -29.92 23.25 35.89
CA VAL A 427 -30.57 23.17 37.20
C VAL A 427 -30.66 21.73 37.69
N SER A 428 -30.10 21.55 38.88
CA SER A 428 -30.16 20.38 39.76
C SER A 428 -31.49 20.35 40.53
N PHE A 429 -32.09 19.16 40.68
CA PHE A 429 -32.95 18.68 41.78
C PHE A 429 -33.18 17.17 41.49
N GLY A 430 -32.74 16.17 42.27
CA GLY A 430 -33.12 15.85 43.65
C GLY A 430 -34.63 15.53 43.71
N GLY A 431 -35.17 14.36 44.01
CA GLY A 431 -34.72 13.03 44.42
C GLY A 431 -35.97 12.23 44.84
N ALA A 432 -35.78 10.95 45.19
CA ALA A 432 -36.71 10.01 45.85
C ALA A 432 -37.78 9.31 44.99
N THR A 433 -38.08 8.01 45.11
CA THR A 433 -37.57 6.87 45.90
C THR A 433 -38.28 5.59 45.38
N ASP A 434 -37.73 4.43 45.75
CA ASP A 434 -38.33 3.07 45.82
C ASP A 434 -38.52 2.28 44.50
N GLU A 435 -38.21 0.99 44.38
CA GLU A 435 -37.64 -0.03 45.27
C GLU A 435 -37.14 -1.21 44.38
N VAL A 436 -35.98 -1.76 44.76
CA VAL A 436 -35.38 -3.09 44.50
C VAL A 436 -36.05 -4.14 43.59
N SER A 437 -35.23 -4.70 42.68
CA SER A 437 -34.98 -6.15 42.64
C SER A 437 -33.58 -6.44 42.07
N GLU A 438 -32.71 -6.99 42.91
CA GLU A 438 -31.42 -7.56 42.55
C GLU A 438 -31.62 -8.76 41.61
N VAL A 439 -30.92 -8.76 40.48
CA VAL A 439 -30.64 -9.97 39.70
C VAL A 439 -29.14 -9.97 39.46
N GLU A 440 -28.43 -10.78 40.25
CA GLU A 440 -27.08 -11.21 39.93
C GLU A 440 -27.13 -12.01 38.62
N VAL A 441 -26.39 -11.57 37.60
CA VAL A 441 -26.16 -12.35 36.39
C VAL A 441 -24.67 -12.66 36.34
N GLU A 442 -24.36 -13.95 36.50
CA GLU A 442 -23.04 -14.53 36.32
C GLU A 442 -22.55 -14.27 34.88
N LEU A 443 -21.42 -13.59 34.76
CA LEU A 443 -20.65 -13.45 33.52
C LEU A 443 -19.60 -14.57 33.50
N ALA A 444 -19.95 -15.67 32.83
CA ALA A 444 -19.00 -16.70 32.42
C ALA A 444 -18.72 -16.60 30.92
N ASP A 445 -17.46 -16.88 30.57
CA ASP A 445 -16.94 -17.27 29.26
C ASP A 445 -16.45 -16.18 28.30
N PHE A 446 -15.26 -15.64 28.60
CA PHE A 446 -14.22 -15.36 27.60
C PHE A 446 -12.88 -15.90 28.11
N PRO A 447 -12.12 -16.69 27.32
CA PRO A 447 -10.91 -17.37 27.79
C PRO A 447 -9.73 -16.40 27.86
N ALA A 448 -9.18 -16.23 29.05
CA ALA A 448 -7.96 -15.47 29.31
C ALA A 448 -6.72 -16.37 29.10
N ALA A 449 -5.80 -15.87 28.28
CA ALA A 449 -4.46 -16.42 28.11
C ALA A 449 -3.69 -16.39 29.44
N ALA A 450 -3.53 -17.56 30.03
CA ALA A 450 -2.69 -17.80 31.20
C ALA A 450 -1.97 -19.14 31.03
N ASP A 451 -0.97 -19.17 30.15
CA ASP A 451 -0.01 -20.29 30.05
C ASP A 451 1.39 -19.71 29.79
N TRP A 452 1.96 -19.00 30.78
CA TRP A 452 3.41 -18.78 30.78
C TRP A 452 4.05 -18.42 32.14
N PHE A 453 3.60 -19.03 33.23
CA PHE A 453 4.36 -18.97 34.50
C PHE A 453 4.27 -20.31 35.24
N GLY A 454 5.36 -21.07 35.19
CA GLY A 454 5.57 -22.26 36.02
C GLY A 454 6.10 -21.87 37.39
N GLU A 455 5.45 -22.37 38.44
CA GLU A 455 5.94 -22.37 39.83
C GLU A 455 6.74 -23.66 40.10
N GLU A 456 7.92 -23.52 40.70
CA GLU A 456 8.61 -24.61 41.39
C GLU A 456 8.09 -24.72 42.84
N GLY A 457 7.96 -25.96 43.36
CA GLY A 457 8.14 -26.20 44.80
C GLY A 457 7.27 -27.26 45.49
N GLU A 458 7.86 -28.46 45.65
CA GLU A 458 7.72 -29.42 46.78
C GLU A 458 6.58 -30.47 46.80
N GLY A 459 6.97 -31.76 47.02
CA GLY A 459 6.12 -32.71 47.77
C GLY A 459 6.01 -34.20 47.41
N ALA A 460 7.11 -34.92 47.15
CA ALA A 460 7.35 -36.34 47.50
C ALA A 460 6.31 -37.49 47.21
N ARG A 461 6.72 -38.49 46.41
CA ARG A 461 6.93 -39.94 46.77
C ARG A 461 6.68 -40.93 45.60
N GLY A 462 7.67 -41.80 45.35
CA GLY A 462 7.49 -43.20 44.91
C GLY A 462 7.86 -43.54 43.46
N GLY A 463 9.05 -44.13 43.23
CA GLY A 463 9.46 -44.74 41.93
C GLY A 463 9.01 -46.21 41.79
N PRO A 464 9.73 -47.11 41.07
CA PRO A 464 10.65 -46.96 39.92
C PRO A 464 10.27 -47.93 38.75
N ALA A 465 11.19 -48.13 37.79
CA ALA A 465 11.23 -49.12 36.68
C ALA A 465 10.80 -48.56 35.30
N GLU A 466 11.51 -48.75 34.18
CA GLU A 466 12.73 -49.49 33.84
C GLU A 466 13.29 -48.90 32.50
N ASP A 467 14.60 -48.71 32.46
CA ASP A 467 15.45 -48.43 31.27
C ASP A 467 15.60 -49.71 30.41
N PRO A 468 16.02 -49.68 29.10
CA PRO A 468 17.39 -49.28 28.77
C PRO A 468 17.71 -48.73 27.34
N VAL A 469 18.70 -47.79 27.27
CA VAL A 469 20.02 -47.88 26.55
C VAL A 469 20.00 -47.96 25.00
N VAL A 470 20.76 -47.23 24.16
CA VAL A 470 21.91 -46.29 24.30
C VAL A 470 22.29 -45.67 22.93
N THR A 471 23.15 -44.64 23.02
CA THR A 471 24.02 -43.95 22.01
C THR A 471 23.47 -42.65 21.43
N GLY A 472 24.13 -41.50 21.53
CA GLY A 472 25.41 -41.17 22.16
C GLY A 472 25.87 -39.75 21.82
N LEU A 473 26.75 -39.21 22.68
CA LEU A 473 27.65 -38.04 22.50
C LEU A 473 26.96 -36.66 22.56
N SER A 474 27.42 -35.66 23.35
CA SER A 474 28.71 -35.44 23.99
C SER A 474 28.72 -34.28 25.01
N MET A 475 29.41 -34.54 26.13
CA MET A 475 30.37 -33.73 26.91
C MET A 475 29.97 -32.43 27.64
N ASP A 476 29.95 -32.58 28.97
CA ASP A 476 30.07 -31.59 30.05
C ASP A 476 31.41 -30.84 30.06
N PHE A 477 31.42 -29.61 30.61
CA PHE A 477 32.47 -29.13 31.51
C PHE A 477 31.89 -28.20 32.58
N THR A 478 32.26 -28.47 33.84
CA THR A 478 31.82 -27.84 35.10
C THR A 478 32.72 -26.67 35.53
N GLU A 479 32.15 -25.69 36.24
CA GLU A 479 32.86 -24.63 36.97
C GLU A 479 33.68 -25.17 38.17
N GLY A 480 34.80 -24.51 38.50
CA GLY A 480 35.42 -24.60 39.83
C GLY A 480 36.92 -24.26 39.93
N GLU A 481 37.20 -23.06 40.47
CA GLU A 481 38.32 -22.70 41.35
C GLU A 481 39.77 -22.59 40.81
N LEU A 482 40.38 -21.39 40.96
CA LEU A 482 41.63 -21.17 41.70
C LEU A 482 42.02 -19.67 41.80
N ASP A 483 42.08 -19.22 43.06
CA ASP A 483 42.99 -18.27 43.72
C ASP A 483 42.96 -16.73 43.51
N ASP A 484 42.52 -16.07 44.60
CA ASP A 484 42.92 -14.74 45.09
C ASP A 484 44.45 -14.61 45.31
N ILE A 485 45.04 -13.42 45.06
CA ILE A 485 46.17 -12.77 45.80
C ILE A 485 46.38 -11.30 45.28
N ILE A 486 45.74 -10.32 45.97
CA ILE A 486 46.09 -8.88 46.31
C ILE A 486 46.49 -7.82 45.20
N PRO A 487 46.33 -6.46 45.38
CA PRO A 487 45.12 -5.60 45.23
C PRO A 487 45.27 -4.26 44.39
N GLY A 488 44.12 -3.68 43.99
CA GLY A 488 43.85 -2.22 43.77
C GLY A 488 43.85 -1.70 42.31
N PRO A 489 43.13 -0.62 41.90
CA PRO A 489 42.18 0.30 42.58
C PRO A 489 40.73 0.19 41.98
N PRO A 490 39.71 1.00 42.37
CA PRO A 490 38.30 0.68 42.07
C PRO A 490 37.97 0.98 40.60
N VAL A 491 37.70 -0.07 39.83
CA VAL A 491 37.19 0.03 38.47
C VAL A 491 35.66 0.00 38.52
N HIS A 492 35.08 0.89 37.73
CA HIS A 492 33.66 1.07 37.45
C HIS A 492 32.84 -0.24 37.52
N GLY A 493 31.78 -0.22 38.33
CA GLY A 493 30.84 -1.34 38.45
C GLY A 493 30.21 -1.70 37.09
N PRO A 494 29.79 -2.97 36.92
CA PRO A 494 29.30 -3.47 35.64
C PRO A 494 28.02 -2.75 35.21
N ALA A 495 27.92 -2.44 33.92
CA ALA A 495 26.71 -1.94 33.29
C ALA A 495 25.54 -2.87 33.61
N ALA A 496 24.45 -2.30 34.14
CA ALA A 496 23.23 -3.02 34.40
C ALA A 496 22.70 -3.64 33.09
N LYS A 497 22.27 -4.91 33.15
CA LYS A 497 21.59 -5.57 32.03
C LYS A 497 20.43 -4.68 31.54
N PRO A 498 20.21 -4.54 30.23
CA PRO A 498 19.13 -3.72 29.71
C PRO A 498 17.79 -4.22 30.28
N ASP A 499 17.02 -3.30 30.86
CA ASP A 499 15.72 -3.62 31.43
C ASP A 499 14.79 -4.03 30.29
N LYS A 500 14.32 -5.29 30.30
CA LYS A 500 13.44 -5.87 29.26
C LYS A 500 12.17 -5.04 29.05
N TYR A 501 11.82 -4.21 30.04
CA TYR A 501 10.64 -3.35 30.05
C TYR A 501 10.93 -1.87 29.74
N GLY A 502 12.19 -1.48 29.53
CA GLY A 502 12.61 -0.13 29.13
C GLY A 502 12.54 0.10 27.61
N LEU A 503 12.66 1.36 27.17
CA LEU A 503 12.59 1.72 25.74
C LEU A 503 13.69 1.02 24.93
N ASP A 504 14.86 0.87 25.53
CA ASP A 504 16.01 0.16 24.95
C ASP A 504 15.70 -1.33 24.73
N GLY A 505 14.89 -1.94 25.61
CA GLY A 505 14.43 -3.32 25.45
C GLY A 505 13.44 -3.50 24.30
N LEU A 506 12.50 -2.56 24.14
CA LEU A 506 11.57 -2.54 23.00
C LEU A 506 12.30 -2.26 21.68
N PHE A 507 13.27 -1.35 21.69
CA PHE A 507 14.10 -1.06 20.52
C PHE A 507 14.99 -2.25 20.15
N SER A 508 15.53 -2.96 21.15
CA SER A 508 16.25 -4.22 20.94
C SER A 508 15.35 -5.33 20.37
N ALA A 509 14.09 -5.41 20.79
CA ALA A 509 13.12 -6.35 20.22
C ALA A 509 12.76 -6.00 18.78
N PHE A 510 12.61 -4.71 18.46
CA PHE A 510 12.42 -4.25 17.08
C PHE A 510 13.62 -4.59 16.19
N LYS A 511 14.85 -4.28 16.62
CA LYS A 511 16.08 -4.67 15.91
C LYS A 511 16.15 -6.17 15.68
N LYS A 512 15.76 -6.96 16.68
CA LYS A 512 15.73 -8.42 16.59
C LYS A 512 14.72 -8.88 15.54
N GLY A 513 13.52 -8.31 15.50
CA GLY A 513 12.51 -8.62 14.48
C GLY A 513 12.98 -8.28 13.05
N VAL A 514 13.63 -7.13 12.86
CA VAL A 514 14.23 -6.77 11.56
C VAL A 514 15.40 -7.69 11.21
N GLY A 515 16.23 -8.08 12.18
CA GLY A 515 17.35 -8.99 11.98
C GLY A 515 16.97 -10.45 11.72
N GLU A 516 15.82 -10.91 12.23
CA GLU A 516 15.29 -12.26 11.99
C GLU A 516 14.73 -12.44 10.57
N GLN A 517 14.35 -11.34 9.91
CA GLN A 517 13.87 -11.33 8.52
C GLN A 517 15.01 -11.34 7.50
N LEU A 518 16.27 -11.22 7.93
CA LEU A 518 17.42 -11.17 7.05
C LEU A 518 18.19 -12.48 7.11
N ALA A 519 18.44 -13.09 5.95
CA ALA A 519 19.27 -14.28 5.85
C ALA A 519 20.69 -13.95 6.36
N GLN A 520 21.22 -14.82 7.23
CA GLN A 520 22.44 -14.60 8.02
C GLN A 520 23.73 -14.40 7.19
N ASP A 521 23.67 -14.56 5.86
CA ASP A 521 24.80 -14.48 4.92
C ASP A 521 24.59 -13.49 3.77
N ASP A 522 23.51 -12.70 3.75
CA ASP A 522 23.31 -11.71 2.68
C ASP A 522 24.04 -10.38 2.98
N THR A 523 25.22 -10.23 2.40
CA THR A 523 26.06 -9.03 2.54
C THR A 523 25.42 -7.77 1.98
N GLU A 524 24.55 -7.87 0.97
CA GLU A 524 23.88 -6.71 0.37
C GLU A 524 22.75 -6.19 1.26
N SER A 525 22.02 -7.10 1.91
CA SER A 525 21.07 -6.77 2.97
C SER A 525 21.75 -6.09 4.17
N HIS A 526 22.87 -6.63 4.64
CA HIS A 526 23.65 -5.99 5.72
C HIS A 526 24.15 -4.60 5.33
N TYR A 527 24.58 -4.40 4.07
CA TYR A 527 24.99 -3.09 3.58
C TYR A 527 23.84 -2.08 3.61
N SER A 528 22.67 -2.47 3.10
CA SER A 528 21.46 -1.65 3.06
C SER A 528 20.97 -1.31 4.48
N LEU A 529 21.02 -2.27 5.40
CA LEU A 529 20.67 -2.07 6.80
C LEU A 529 21.66 -1.13 7.51
N GLY A 530 22.96 -1.26 7.23
CA GLY A 530 23.98 -0.36 7.74
C GLY A 530 23.76 1.09 7.30
N ILE A 531 23.38 1.30 6.04
CA ILE A 531 22.98 2.63 5.53
C ILE A 531 21.75 3.14 6.30
N ALA A 532 20.71 2.31 6.46
CA ALA A 532 19.53 2.70 7.21
C ALA A 532 19.88 3.11 8.66
N TYR A 533 20.70 2.31 9.37
CA TYR A 533 21.15 2.66 10.72
C TYR A 533 22.01 3.92 10.77
N LYS A 534 22.85 4.17 9.76
CA LYS A 534 23.63 5.42 9.65
C LYS A 534 22.69 6.62 9.51
N GLU A 535 21.72 6.58 8.60
CA GLU A 535 20.74 7.66 8.41
C GLU A 535 19.87 7.88 9.66
N MET A 536 19.63 6.82 10.44
CA MET A 536 18.96 6.90 11.75
C MET A 536 19.85 7.43 12.89
N GLY A 537 21.13 7.72 12.64
CA GLY A 537 22.11 8.17 13.64
C GLY A 537 22.52 7.09 14.65
N LEU A 538 22.28 5.81 14.34
CA LEU A 538 22.64 4.66 15.16
C LEU A 538 24.02 4.14 14.73
N PHE A 539 25.04 4.97 14.94
CA PHE A 539 26.37 4.73 14.38
C PHE A 539 27.01 3.42 14.84
N ASP A 540 26.79 2.98 16.08
CA ASP A 540 27.35 1.71 16.58
C ASP A 540 26.73 0.48 15.89
N ASP A 541 25.41 0.51 15.68
CA ASP A 541 24.71 -0.56 14.96
C ASP A 541 25.07 -0.54 13.47
N ALA A 542 25.12 0.66 12.87
CA ALA A 542 25.56 0.84 11.49
C ALA A 542 26.97 0.27 11.26
N ILE A 543 27.92 0.53 12.17
CA ILE A 543 29.28 -0.02 12.11
C ILE A 543 29.25 -1.55 12.17
N ALA A 544 28.43 -2.15 13.04
CA ALA A 544 28.31 -3.60 13.14
C ALA A 544 27.78 -4.22 11.83
N GLU A 545 26.74 -3.63 11.22
CA GLU A 545 26.21 -4.10 9.94
C GLU A 545 27.20 -3.91 8.79
N PHE A 546 27.92 -2.79 8.76
CA PHE A 546 28.99 -2.60 7.78
C PHE A 546 30.16 -3.58 7.98
N GLN A 547 30.44 -4.04 9.21
CA GLN A 547 31.44 -5.08 9.45
C GLN A 547 30.98 -6.44 8.88
N SER A 548 29.70 -6.76 8.98
CA SER A 548 29.12 -7.94 8.35
C SER A 548 29.13 -7.82 6.82
N ALA A 549 28.74 -6.67 6.28
CA ALA A 549 28.74 -6.39 4.84
C ALA A 549 30.15 -6.34 4.22
N ALA A 550 31.17 -5.95 5.00
CA ALA A 550 32.57 -5.92 4.58
C ALA A 550 33.16 -7.31 4.28
N ARG A 551 32.43 -8.40 4.54
CA ARG A 551 32.81 -9.75 4.11
C ARG A 551 32.81 -9.92 2.59
N ASP A 552 32.01 -9.13 1.86
CA ASP A 552 32.07 -9.08 0.39
C ASP A 552 33.25 -8.19 -0.05
N PRO A 553 34.26 -8.74 -0.77
CA PRO A 553 35.38 -7.98 -1.30
C PRO A 553 34.98 -6.77 -2.16
N ARG A 554 33.82 -6.83 -2.83
CA ARG A 554 33.32 -5.72 -3.68
C ARG A 554 32.83 -4.53 -2.86
N ARG A 555 32.43 -4.75 -1.61
CA ARG A 555 31.88 -3.74 -0.70
C ARG A 555 32.86 -3.37 0.41
N LEU A 556 33.97 -4.08 0.54
CA LEU A 556 34.95 -3.90 1.61
C LEU A 556 35.37 -2.43 1.80
N VAL A 557 35.75 -1.75 0.71
CA VAL A 557 36.25 -0.37 0.78
C VAL A 557 35.13 0.63 1.09
N ASP A 558 33.94 0.44 0.49
CA ASP A 558 32.75 1.25 0.79
C ASP A 558 32.36 1.12 2.26
N CYS A 559 32.29 -0.11 2.79
CA CYS A 559 31.96 -0.40 4.17
C CYS A 559 32.97 0.22 5.14
N ILE A 560 34.28 0.10 4.87
CA ILE A 560 35.32 0.74 5.69
C ILE A 560 35.17 2.26 5.68
N THR A 561 34.90 2.85 4.51
CA THR A 561 34.66 4.29 4.38
C THR A 561 33.46 4.73 5.22
N LEU A 562 32.36 3.99 5.15
CA LEU A 562 31.13 4.27 5.91
C LEU A 562 31.33 4.08 7.42
N GLN A 563 32.12 3.09 7.86
CA GLN A 563 32.50 2.93 9.29
C GLN A 563 33.29 4.13 9.80
N GLY A 564 34.23 4.66 8.98
CA GLY A 564 34.97 5.87 9.29
C GLY A 564 34.06 7.11 9.39
N ILE A 565 33.11 7.26 8.47
CA ILE A 565 32.11 8.34 8.50
C ILE A 565 31.24 8.25 9.76
N CYS A 566 30.70 7.07 10.08
CA CYS A 566 29.93 6.84 11.30
C CYS A 566 30.72 7.19 12.56
N SER A 567 32.00 6.81 12.61
CA SER A 567 32.88 7.13 13.74
C SER A 567 33.18 8.63 13.86
N ARG A 568 33.35 9.32 12.73
CA ARG A 568 33.51 10.78 12.67
C ARG A 568 32.26 11.50 13.17
N GLU A 569 31.07 11.11 12.70
CA GLU A 569 29.80 11.69 13.11
C GLU A 569 29.46 11.41 14.59
N LYS A 570 29.90 10.26 15.11
CA LYS A 570 29.85 9.95 16.54
C LYS A 570 30.78 10.84 17.38
N GLY A 571 31.78 11.47 16.76
CA GLY A 571 32.82 12.28 17.42
C GLY A 571 34.05 11.48 17.89
N ASP A 572 34.17 10.20 17.52
CA ASP A 572 35.34 9.36 17.81
C ASP A 572 36.36 9.49 16.68
N ALA A 573 37.07 10.63 16.67
CA ALA A 573 38.01 10.98 15.62
C ALA A 573 39.17 9.98 15.46
N ALA A 574 39.62 9.36 16.56
CA ALA A 574 40.72 8.40 16.54
C ALA A 574 40.35 7.12 15.76
N LYS A 575 39.15 6.58 16.01
CA LYS A 575 38.66 5.41 15.26
C LYS A 575 38.35 5.73 13.81
N ALA A 576 37.81 6.92 13.53
CA ALA A 576 37.59 7.36 12.15
C ALA A 576 38.90 7.37 11.34
N GLU A 577 39.99 7.88 11.93
CA GLU A 577 41.32 7.91 11.30
C GLU A 577 41.85 6.49 11.05
N GLU A 578 41.64 5.57 11.99
CA GLU A 578 42.00 4.16 11.87
C GLU A 578 41.26 3.48 10.71
N TYR A 579 39.94 3.65 10.61
CA TYR A 579 39.14 3.09 9.51
C TYR A 579 39.56 3.66 8.15
N PHE A 580 39.74 4.98 8.01
CA PHE A 580 40.15 5.54 6.72
C PHE A 580 41.55 5.07 6.30
N ARG A 581 42.49 4.94 7.25
CA ARG A 581 43.83 4.40 6.97
C ARG A 581 43.81 2.92 6.62
N SER A 582 42.96 2.12 7.27
CA SER A 582 42.83 0.71 6.93
C SER A 582 42.27 0.53 5.52
N GLY A 583 41.32 1.38 5.10
CA GLY A 583 40.82 1.42 3.71
C GLY A 583 41.91 1.77 2.69
N LEU A 584 42.78 2.73 3.01
CA LEU A 584 43.92 3.10 2.14
C LEU A 584 45.00 2.01 2.06
N ALA A 585 45.03 1.08 3.03
CA ALA A 585 45.98 -0.03 3.07
C ALA A 585 45.50 -1.28 2.31
N VAL A 586 44.27 -1.29 1.78
CA VAL A 586 43.70 -2.42 1.01
C VAL A 586 44.45 -2.58 -0.32
N GLU A 587 44.89 -3.81 -0.62
CA GLU A 587 45.54 -4.14 -1.88
C GLU A 587 44.52 -4.11 -3.04
N GLY A 588 44.89 -3.50 -4.17
CA GLY A 588 44.00 -3.39 -5.33
C GLY A 588 43.03 -2.21 -5.33
N LEU A 589 43.21 -1.25 -4.41
CA LEU A 589 42.40 -0.03 -4.31
C LEU A 589 42.36 0.75 -5.63
N SER A 590 41.15 1.02 -6.13
CA SER A 590 40.96 1.83 -7.33
C SER A 590 41.37 3.29 -7.11
N ARG A 591 41.61 4.01 -8.21
CA ARG A 591 41.96 5.44 -8.16
C ARG A 591 40.84 6.27 -7.53
N GLU A 592 39.58 5.93 -7.80
CA GLU A 592 38.41 6.66 -7.28
C GLU A 592 38.21 6.43 -5.78
N GLU A 593 38.32 5.19 -5.32
CA GLU A 593 38.23 4.84 -3.90
C GLU A 593 39.34 5.51 -3.08
N ARG A 594 40.57 5.55 -3.63
CA ARG A 594 41.69 6.26 -3.02
C ARG A 594 41.38 7.75 -2.87
N LEU A 595 40.83 8.40 -3.89
CA LEU A 595 40.45 9.81 -3.82
C LEU A 595 39.36 10.05 -2.76
N CYS A 596 38.36 9.17 -2.71
CA CYS A 596 37.30 9.24 -1.71
C CYS A 596 37.85 9.15 -0.28
N LEU A 597 38.67 8.14 0.01
CA LEU A 597 39.27 7.93 1.33
C LEU A 597 40.23 9.07 1.73
N THR A 598 41.08 9.54 0.82
CA THR A 598 41.98 10.68 1.10
C THR A 598 41.18 11.95 1.39
N TYR A 599 40.08 12.17 0.67
CA TYR A 599 39.18 13.31 0.91
C TYR A 599 38.44 13.20 2.25
N GLU A 600 37.91 12.02 2.61
CA GLU A 600 37.24 11.81 3.90
C GLU A 600 38.21 11.95 5.09
N LEU A 601 39.47 11.51 4.93
CA LEU A 601 40.52 11.71 5.90
C LEU A 601 40.90 13.20 6.06
N ALA A 602 40.93 13.96 4.95
CA ALA A 602 41.15 15.40 5.00
C ALA A 602 40.01 16.15 5.74
N LEU A 603 38.75 15.76 5.50
CA LEU A 603 37.60 16.27 6.26
C LEU A 603 37.69 15.95 7.76
N LEU A 604 38.19 14.76 8.10
CA LEU A 604 38.41 14.39 9.50
C LEU A 604 39.45 15.31 10.16
N TYR A 605 40.58 15.59 9.50
CA TYR A 605 41.58 16.51 10.03
C TYR A 605 41.08 17.95 10.13
N GLU A 606 40.26 18.41 9.18
CA GLU A 606 39.58 19.71 9.26
C GLU A 606 38.68 19.78 10.51
N MET A 607 37.92 18.73 10.79
CA MET A 607 37.06 18.64 11.98
C MET A 607 37.85 18.66 13.29
N ILE A 608 39.03 18.03 13.33
CA ILE A 608 39.93 18.02 14.51
C ILE A 608 40.66 19.37 14.66
N GLY A 609 40.72 20.18 13.60
CA GLY A 609 41.43 21.46 13.55
C GLY A 609 42.89 21.35 13.09
N ASP A 610 43.34 20.19 12.60
CA ASP A 610 44.67 20.00 12.02
C ASP A 610 44.67 20.48 10.56
N SER A 611 44.80 21.80 10.41
CA SER A 611 44.69 22.48 9.11
C SER A 611 45.83 22.12 8.15
N GLU A 612 47.02 21.78 8.66
CA GLU A 612 48.17 21.40 7.85
C GLU A 612 47.92 20.06 7.13
N ARG A 613 47.46 19.04 7.87
CA ARG A 613 47.17 17.73 7.28
C ARG A 613 45.93 17.74 6.40
N ALA A 614 44.90 18.49 6.79
CA ALA A 614 43.70 18.66 5.98
C ALA A 614 44.04 19.26 4.61
N LEU A 615 44.83 20.34 4.58
CA LEU A 615 45.25 21.01 3.35
C LEU A 615 46.19 20.15 2.50
N ALA A 616 47.09 19.38 3.11
CA ALA A 616 47.91 18.41 2.38
C ALA A 616 47.04 17.36 1.66
N GLY A 617 46.05 16.79 2.36
CA GLY A 617 45.13 15.81 1.79
C GLY A 617 44.25 16.41 0.67
N TYR A 618 43.72 17.63 0.85
CA TYR A 618 42.95 18.29 -0.21
C TYR A 618 43.79 18.62 -1.43
N ARG A 619 45.05 19.03 -1.27
CA ARG A 619 45.96 19.26 -2.39
C ARG A 619 46.27 17.97 -3.16
N GLU A 620 46.46 16.85 -2.45
CA GLU A 620 46.67 15.55 -3.08
C GLU A 620 45.46 15.15 -3.94
N VAL A 621 44.24 15.28 -3.40
CA VAL A 621 43.00 15.00 -4.14
C VAL A 621 42.84 15.95 -5.33
N ALA A 622 43.07 17.25 -5.14
CA ALA A 622 42.97 18.26 -6.21
C ALA A 622 43.99 18.05 -7.33
N ALA A 623 45.22 17.63 -7.01
CA ALA A 623 46.25 17.34 -8.01
C ALA A 623 45.88 16.14 -8.89
N LEU A 624 45.18 15.16 -8.33
CA LEU A 624 44.77 13.95 -9.04
C LEU A 624 43.43 14.10 -9.77
N ASN A 625 42.49 14.87 -9.20
CA ASN A 625 41.21 15.21 -9.81
C ASN A 625 40.70 16.57 -9.26
N PRO A 626 40.94 17.68 -10.00
CA PRO A 626 40.47 19.01 -9.60
C PRO A 626 38.94 19.15 -9.50
N ALA A 627 38.18 18.30 -10.20
CA ALA A 627 36.71 18.34 -10.21
C ALA A 627 36.09 17.44 -9.12
N PHE A 628 36.90 16.83 -8.25
CA PHE A 628 36.40 15.94 -7.21
C PHE A 628 35.68 16.73 -6.10
N ARG A 629 34.35 16.60 -6.05
CA ARG A 629 33.47 17.25 -5.06
C ARG A 629 33.73 18.77 -4.99
N ASP A 630 34.03 19.31 -3.81
CA ASP A 630 34.34 20.72 -3.59
C ASP A 630 35.81 20.94 -3.17
N VAL A 631 36.72 20.05 -3.59
CA VAL A 631 38.12 20.05 -3.14
C VAL A 631 38.85 21.38 -3.41
N LEU A 632 38.64 22.02 -4.56
CA LEU A 632 39.26 23.32 -4.87
C LEU A 632 38.79 24.43 -3.93
N ARG A 633 37.51 24.39 -3.53
CA ARG A 633 36.95 25.32 -2.54
C ARG A 633 37.61 25.08 -1.18
N LYS A 634 37.77 23.81 -0.78
CA LYS A 634 38.40 23.40 0.48
C LYS A 634 39.88 23.80 0.55
N VAL A 635 40.65 23.63 -0.53
CA VAL A 635 42.05 24.12 -0.61
C VAL A 635 42.11 25.64 -0.43
N GLY A 636 41.20 26.39 -1.07
CA GLY A 636 41.14 27.85 -0.95
C GLY A 636 40.76 28.34 0.45
N SER A 637 39.78 27.69 1.10
CA SER A 637 39.35 28.08 2.45
C SER A 637 40.36 27.72 3.53
N THR A 638 40.96 26.53 3.47
CA THR A 638 41.96 26.09 4.47
C THR A 638 43.32 26.77 4.25
N GLY A 639 43.63 27.18 3.02
CA GLY A 639 44.87 27.89 2.69
C GLY A 639 44.86 29.39 2.99
N SER A 640 43.69 30.01 3.15
CA SER A 640 43.52 31.43 3.48
C SER A 640 44.04 31.78 4.89
N ASP A 641 44.02 30.81 5.82
CA ASP A 641 44.34 31.06 7.23
C ASP A 641 45.80 30.71 7.60
N ALA A 642 46.57 30.14 6.66
CA ALA A 642 47.98 29.79 6.83
C ALA A 642 48.87 30.46 5.75
N VAL A 643 49.04 31.78 5.88
CA VAL A 643 50.22 32.59 5.50
C VAL A 643 50.76 32.41 4.07
N GLY A 644 50.53 33.42 3.21
CA GLY A 644 51.56 34.40 2.82
C GLY A 644 52.93 33.95 2.26
N GLN A 645 53.16 32.70 1.89
CA GLN A 645 54.40 32.25 1.24
C GLN A 645 54.06 31.18 0.20
N TYR A 646 54.74 31.22 -0.96
CA TYR A 646 54.58 30.36 -2.15
C TYR A 646 53.54 30.79 -3.21
N THR A 647 53.59 32.05 -3.63
CA THR A 647 52.95 32.54 -4.88
C THR A 647 53.89 32.58 -6.09
N ASP A 648 55.04 31.88 -6.09
CA ASP A 648 56.05 32.09 -7.14
C ASP A 648 56.12 31.05 -8.26
N ASP A 649 55.43 29.89 -8.21
CA ASP A 649 55.70 28.81 -9.17
C ASP A 649 54.49 28.30 -9.99
N ILE A 650 53.50 29.15 -10.30
CA ILE A 650 52.53 28.82 -11.37
C ILE A 650 52.80 29.73 -12.57
N GLU A 651 53.73 29.26 -13.42
CA GLU A 651 53.89 29.76 -14.78
C GLU A 651 52.57 29.63 -15.56
N LEU A 652 52.26 30.71 -16.27
CA LEU A 652 51.21 30.80 -17.27
C LEU A 652 51.35 29.68 -18.31
N LEU A 653 50.23 29.04 -18.63
CA LEU A 653 50.02 28.46 -19.96
C LEU A 653 48.75 29.08 -20.55
N ASP A 654 48.97 29.75 -21.68
CA ASP A 654 48.05 30.59 -22.43
C ASP A 654 46.86 29.81 -23.01
N LEU A 655 45.69 30.47 -23.03
CA LEU A 655 44.38 29.94 -23.42
C LEU A 655 44.02 30.22 -24.90
N ASP A 656 44.97 30.09 -25.85
CA ASP A 656 44.74 30.49 -27.25
C ASP A 656 44.96 29.40 -28.32
N GLU A 657 45.05 28.10 -27.99
CA GLU A 657 45.17 27.04 -29.00
C GLU A 657 44.21 25.85 -28.77
N MET A 658 42.89 26.04 -28.92
CA MET A 658 41.94 24.93 -29.18
C MET A 658 40.77 25.34 -30.11
N GLU A 659 41.06 26.08 -31.17
CA GLU A 659 40.22 26.08 -32.37
C GLU A 659 41.10 25.76 -33.59
N GLU A 660 41.21 24.47 -33.93
CA GLU A 660 41.39 23.99 -35.31
C GLU A 660 41.39 22.45 -35.36
N GLY A 661 40.56 21.87 -36.23
CA GLY A 661 40.79 20.52 -36.76
C GLY A 661 39.72 19.45 -36.54
N ALA A 662 38.45 19.72 -36.86
CA ALA A 662 37.58 18.67 -37.41
C ALA A 662 37.85 18.57 -38.91
N GLY A 663 38.48 17.47 -39.32
CA GLY A 663 38.71 17.06 -40.70
C GLY A 663 38.57 15.55 -40.82
#